data_AF-A0A0C9Q6C2-F1
#
_entry.id   AF-A0A0C9Q6C2-F1
#
_cell.length_a   1.000
_cell.length_b   1.000
_cell.length_c   1.000
_cell.angle_alpha   90.00
_cell.angle_beta   90.00
_cell.angle_gamma   90.00
#
_symmetry.space_group_name_H-M   'P 1'
#
loop_
_entity.id
_entity.type
_entity.pdbx_description
1 polymer ?
#
loop_
_entity_poly.entity_id
_entity_poly.type
_entity_poly.pdbx_seq_one_letter_code
_entity_poly.pdbx_strand_id
1 'polypeptide(L)'
;MLEVSWGPDNTSTQDSYKLQYHEVETTSITGDSNTLATDKTRVTLEALLPGRNYTIIVQAISNKVESNETVLYQVTRPSSPIIEDLKSIEKGLNISWKSDVNSRQEKFEVTHTRNDTGESATTLTTESHIILEDLYPGAGYEVKVFAISHGLRSEPHDYFQAVLPHPPQHLRIERVTNNAVLVHWAAPLNSLFTEYAIRYRTDDDPRWVKLPSVREMEAEVADMTPGEKYTIQVNTVSFGVESLYPLQVNHTVRPNAVVNVTPVVDSTNITLEFPRPEGRIETYVIRWWVAGSLGDVRTKNVTAGGETDTNFEEPGGHYIERILVDDLMPGVQYEFSIYTISYHLVGDVTNFTAHTMPLIQSEVVVVIDQDLPDSLTLRYTPTQIKSSRFDLYRFRISDDNNTTKEKHVDDTDTKVTFGGLTPGKLYNVTVWTVSEGVESRPILRQDRLFPEPINGIHAIDVNDTRISLTWDVPQGEYDAFEVQYINSDDNYMENITSHNAITISNLKPHRNYTFTLVVRSGSEFSYLRRSNPLSASFTTSESYPGRVEKFHPTDIQPSEISFEWFLPDGESNGIIKKFTITYGLEGSSHTQMRDFKPAEFRGVIRGLTPGKIYVFRIQAETKIGFGPETIWKQKMPILAPPKPPTQVVPNEVCRSSTTIQIRFRKNYFSEQHGAVISYTIIVAEDDSKNASGLEMPSWRDVQAYSSWPPYQVMEPYNPFKNGSVEDFTIGTENCENKIGYCNGPLKAGSTYRVKVRAFTAPDKFTDTSYSFPIQTDKDNTTIIVGVTVPIVLLLTMLGIGLLVRRHRNQRRKITEPRATDNLSLPDSVIETSRPIRVENFAEHYRIMSADSDFRFSEEFEELKHVGRDQPCTAADLPCNRPKNRFTNILPYDHSRFKLQPVDDEEGSDYINANYVPGHNSPREFIVTQGPLHSTRDDFWRMVWESNSRAIVMLTRCIEKGREKCDHYWPMDTLPVYYGDICVTVLNETRYPDWSITEFMLCRGDVKRVIQHFHFTTWPDFGVPSPPQTLARFVRAFRERVRPDQRPIVVHCSAGVGRSGTFITLDRILQQIQVSDYVDIFGIVWVMRKERVWMVQTEQQYICIHQCLLAVLEGQDTLTGPPREIHDNQGFEDDEGIAESGM
;
A
#
# COMPACT_ATOMS: atom_id res chain seq x y z
N MET A 1 -24.03 -81.00 75.49
CA MET A 1 -24.43 -82.42 75.57
C MET A 1 -23.93 -83.04 76.88
N LEU A 2 -24.80 -83.75 77.58
CA LEU A 2 -24.52 -84.55 78.78
C LEU A 2 -25.41 -85.80 78.76
N GLU A 3 -24.89 -86.97 79.13
CA GLU A 3 -25.71 -88.19 79.25
C GLU A 3 -26.09 -88.42 80.73
N VAL A 4 -27.36 -88.73 81.00
CA VAL A 4 -27.92 -88.96 82.34
C VAL A 4 -28.64 -90.30 82.35
N SER A 5 -28.44 -91.13 83.38
CA SER A 5 -29.15 -92.40 83.55
C SER A 5 -29.41 -92.75 85.02
N TRP A 6 -30.55 -93.39 85.28
CA TRP A 6 -31.05 -93.77 86.60
C TRP A 6 -31.57 -95.22 86.59
N GLY A 7 -32.11 -95.70 87.71
CA GLY A 7 -32.69 -97.04 87.83
C GLY A 7 -34.15 -97.01 88.32
N PRO A 8 -34.98 -98.00 87.96
CA PRO A 8 -36.31 -98.19 88.54
C PRO A 8 -36.22 -98.73 89.97
N ASP A 9 -37.22 -98.44 90.80
CA ASP A 9 -37.40 -99.12 92.09
C ASP A 9 -38.34 -100.32 91.91
N ASN A 10 -37.81 -101.53 92.11
CA ASN A 10 -38.56 -102.78 91.95
C ASN A 10 -39.75 -102.96 92.92
N THR A 11 -39.90 -102.08 93.92
CA THR A 11 -41.02 -102.12 94.89
C THR A 11 -42.26 -101.33 94.44
N SER A 12 -42.18 -100.59 93.33
CA SER A 12 -43.30 -99.83 92.75
C SER A 12 -43.41 -100.06 91.24
N THR A 13 -44.59 -99.77 90.67
CA THR A 13 -44.75 -99.68 89.21
C THR A 13 -44.48 -98.25 88.76
N GLN A 14 -43.76 -98.07 87.65
CA GLN A 14 -43.57 -96.77 87.00
C GLN A 14 -44.08 -96.84 85.56
N ASP A 15 -44.92 -95.88 85.18
CA ASP A 15 -45.47 -95.77 83.82
C ASP A 15 -44.55 -94.93 82.93
N SER A 16 -43.86 -93.94 83.52
CA SER A 16 -42.89 -93.06 82.87
C SER A 16 -42.01 -92.34 83.91
N TYR A 17 -41.00 -91.62 83.43
CA TYR A 17 -40.14 -90.73 84.21
C TYR A 17 -40.27 -89.30 83.71
N LYS A 18 -40.09 -88.35 84.63
CA LYS A 18 -40.06 -86.92 84.38
C LYS A 18 -38.67 -86.41 84.80
N LEU A 19 -37.92 -85.93 83.82
CA LEU A 19 -36.70 -85.15 84.04
C LEU A 19 -37.07 -83.67 84.02
N GLN A 20 -36.52 -82.91 84.96
CA GLN A 20 -36.65 -81.46 85.01
C GLN A 20 -35.26 -80.88 85.29
N TYR A 21 -34.71 -80.11 84.35
CA TYR A 21 -33.38 -79.52 84.50
C TYR A 21 -33.41 -78.00 84.35
N HIS A 22 -32.63 -77.33 85.18
CA HIS A 22 -32.52 -75.88 85.25
C HIS A 22 -31.12 -75.47 85.74
N GLU A 23 -30.75 -74.21 85.54
CA GLU A 23 -29.49 -73.68 86.09
C GLU A 23 -29.60 -73.53 87.62
N VAL A 24 -28.52 -73.77 88.36
CA VAL A 24 -28.52 -73.75 89.85
C VAL A 24 -28.86 -72.35 90.40
N GLU A 25 -28.51 -71.30 89.68
CA GLU A 25 -28.48 -69.91 90.18
C GLU A 25 -29.80 -69.12 90.02
N THR A 26 -30.81 -69.67 89.33
CA THR A 26 -32.07 -68.94 89.09
C THR A 26 -33.02 -69.02 90.27
N THR A 27 -32.77 -68.23 91.33
CA THR A 27 -33.63 -68.13 92.53
C THR A 27 -34.91 -67.30 92.31
N SER A 28 -35.52 -67.40 91.12
CA SER A 28 -36.76 -66.74 90.72
C SER A 28 -37.81 -67.78 90.37
N ILE A 29 -39.00 -67.68 90.97
CA ILE A 29 -40.08 -68.68 90.96
C ILE A 29 -40.78 -68.86 89.57
N THR A 30 -40.22 -68.27 88.52
CA THR A 30 -40.70 -68.32 87.13
C THR A 30 -39.54 -68.46 86.13
N GLY A 31 -38.57 -69.34 86.41
CA GLY A 31 -37.54 -69.73 85.44
C GLY A 31 -38.00 -70.94 84.61
N ASP A 32 -37.73 -70.93 83.30
CA ASP A 32 -38.08 -72.02 82.38
C ASP A 32 -37.27 -73.30 82.68
N SER A 33 -37.79 -74.12 83.59
CA SER A 33 -37.25 -75.46 83.84
C SER A 33 -37.61 -76.39 82.68
N ASN A 34 -36.62 -76.90 81.97
CA ASN A 34 -36.86 -77.80 80.84
C ASN A 34 -37.34 -79.16 81.36
N THR A 35 -38.61 -79.46 81.15
CA THR A 35 -39.26 -80.70 81.58
C THR A 35 -39.35 -81.67 80.39
N LEU A 36 -38.85 -82.90 80.57
CA LEU A 36 -38.90 -83.98 79.60
C LEU A 36 -39.52 -85.23 80.22
N ALA A 37 -40.63 -85.70 79.66
CA ALA A 37 -41.19 -87.00 80.01
C ALA A 37 -40.60 -88.10 79.11
N THR A 38 -40.24 -89.25 79.68
CA THR A 38 -39.71 -90.39 78.93
C THR A 38 -40.08 -91.73 79.58
N ASP A 39 -40.21 -92.76 78.76
CA ASP A 39 -40.33 -94.18 79.13
C ASP A 39 -38.97 -94.83 79.48
N LYS A 40 -37.85 -94.18 79.16
CA LYS A 40 -36.50 -94.74 79.28
C LYS A 40 -35.80 -94.28 80.55
N THR A 41 -34.85 -95.08 81.02
CA THR A 41 -34.02 -94.81 82.21
C THR A 41 -32.67 -94.14 81.86
N ARG A 42 -32.50 -93.67 80.63
CA ARG A 42 -31.28 -93.04 80.09
C ARG A 42 -31.65 -92.02 79.01
N VAL A 43 -31.12 -90.81 79.11
CA VAL A 43 -31.41 -89.65 78.24
C VAL A 43 -30.15 -88.80 78.03
N THR A 44 -29.97 -88.25 76.83
CA THR A 44 -28.97 -87.21 76.55
C THR A 44 -29.62 -85.82 76.63
N LEU A 45 -29.02 -84.92 77.42
CA LEU A 45 -29.38 -83.50 77.49
C LEU A 45 -28.51 -82.71 76.52
N GLU A 46 -29.10 -82.28 75.40
CA GLU A 46 -28.36 -81.64 74.32
C GLU A 46 -28.24 -80.11 74.51
N ALA A 47 -29.34 -79.45 74.89
CA ALA A 47 -29.48 -78.00 75.08
C ALA A 47 -28.87 -77.43 76.39
N LEU A 48 -27.73 -77.95 76.81
CA LEU A 48 -26.98 -77.43 77.97
C LEU A 48 -25.92 -76.43 77.51
N LEU A 49 -25.95 -75.21 78.07
CA LEU A 49 -25.02 -74.14 77.72
C LEU A 49 -23.65 -74.32 78.42
N PRO A 50 -22.55 -73.91 77.78
CA PRO A 50 -21.18 -74.14 78.26
C PRO A 50 -20.77 -73.27 79.46
N GLY A 51 -20.00 -73.82 80.39
CA GLY A 51 -19.44 -73.11 81.55
C GLY A 51 -20.43 -72.84 82.69
N ARG A 52 -21.52 -73.60 82.80
CA ARG A 52 -22.61 -73.41 83.77
C ARG A 52 -22.80 -74.64 84.66
N ASN A 53 -23.44 -74.46 85.82
CA ASN A 53 -23.85 -75.53 86.72
C ASN A 53 -25.36 -75.80 86.62
N TYR A 54 -25.73 -77.04 86.33
CA TYR A 54 -27.12 -77.47 86.15
C TYR A 54 -27.60 -78.39 87.26
N THR A 55 -28.76 -78.07 87.82
CA THR A 55 -29.59 -78.99 88.60
C THR A 55 -30.35 -79.89 87.65
N ILE A 56 -30.32 -81.20 87.87
CA ILE A 56 -31.03 -82.21 87.09
C ILE A 56 -31.86 -83.05 88.07
N ILE A 57 -33.18 -82.89 87.99
CA ILE A 57 -34.15 -83.56 88.85
C ILE A 57 -34.78 -84.72 88.09
N VAL A 58 -34.91 -85.88 88.74
CA VAL A 58 -35.58 -87.07 88.23
C VAL A 58 -36.72 -87.48 89.16
N GLN A 59 -37.91 -87.68 88.60
CA GLN A 59 -39.07 -88.28 89.26
C GLN A 59 -39.60 -89.46 88.44
N ALA A 60 -40.16 -90.47 89.10
CA ALA A 60 -41.00 -91.49 88.49
C ALA A 60 -42.47 -91.06 88.53
N ILE A 61 -43.28 -91.52 87.57
CA ILE A 61 -44.72 -91.26 87.50
C ILE A 61 -45.47 -92.59 87.32
N SER A 62 -46.53 -92.80 88.10
CA SER A 62 -47.46 -93.93 87.95
C SER A 62 -48.88 -93.50 88.27
N ASN A 63 -49.85 -93.87 87.43
CA ASN A 63 -51.25 -93.45 87.51
C ASN A 63 -51.45 -91.92 87.74
N LYS A 64 -50.58 -91.11 87.14
CA LYS A 64 -50.51 -89.63 87.27
C LYS A 64 -50.15 -89.10 88.66
N VAL A 65 -49.58 -89.94 89.53
CA VAL A 65 -48.92 -89.53 90.78
C VAL A 65 -47.41 -89.52 90.54
N GLU A 66 -46.73 -88.45 90.97
CA GLU A 66 -45.27 -88.31 90.86
C GLU A 66 -44.58 -88.80 92.14
N SER A 67 -43.34 -89.32 92.02
CA SER A 67 -42.49 -89.68 93.15
C SER A 67 -41.87 -88.46 93.84
N ASN A 68 -41.23 -88.70 94.97
CA ASN A 68 -40.22 -87.79 95.50
C ASN A 68 -39.10 -87.55 94.47
N GLU A 69 -38.54 -86.36 94.51
CA GLU A 69 -37.50 -85.89 93.59
C GLU A 69 -36.12 -86.45 93.96
N THR A 70 -35.36 -86.89 92.95
CA THR A 70 -33.93 -87.20 93.06
C THR A 70 -33.13 -86.14 92.32
N VAL A 71 -32.18 -85.49 93.00
CA VAL A 71 -31.47 -84.30 92.48
C VAL A 71 -29.99 -84.59 92.25
N LEU A 72 -29.50 -84.25 91.06
CA LEU A 72 -28.10 -84.32 90.63
C LEU A 72 -27.61 -82.92 90.22
N TYR A 73 -26.32 -82.65 90.42
CA TYR A 73 -25.66 -81.41 89.97
C TYR A 73 -24.54 -81.76 88.99
N GLN A 74 -24.44 -81.03 87.88
CA GLN A 74 -23.37 -81.23 86.89
C GLN A 74 -22.97 -79.92 86.20
N VAL A 75 -21.66 -79.71 86.09
CA VAL A 75 -21.05 -78.55 85.43
C VAL A 75 -20.63 -78.85 83.98
N THR A 76 -20.73 -77.86 83.10
CA THR A 76 -20.27 -77.91 81.70
C THR A 76 -18.95 -77.15 81.51
N ARG A 77 -18.10 -77.56 80.56
CA ARG A 77 -16.88 -76.80 80.21
C ARG A 77 -17.24 -75.45 79.57
N PRO A 78 -16.49 -74.35 79.81
CA PRO A 78 -16.69 -73.07 79.12
C PRO A 78 -16.24 -73.12 77.65
N SER A 79 -16.82 -72.24 76.83
CA SER A 79 -16.38 -71.97 75.45
C SER A 79 -14.99 -71.32 75.44
N SER A 80 -14.20 -71.56 74.40
CA SER A 80 -12.91 -70.90 74.20
C SER A 80 -13.06 -69.39 73.96
N PRO A 81 -12.19 -68.55 74.53
CA PRO A 81 -12.10 -67.13 74.17
C PRO A 81 -11.40 -66.95 72.82
N ILE A 82 -11.57 -65.79 72.18
CA ILE A 82 -10.96 -65.43 70.89
C ILE A 82 -10.21 -64.11 71.05
N ILE A 83 -8.92 -64.08 70.71
CA ILE A 83 -8.11 -62.85 70.74
C ILE A 83 -8.57 -61.93 69.61
N GLU A 84 -8.84 -60.66 69.92
CA GLU A 84 -9.30 -59.66 68.95
C GLU A 84 -8.21 -58.66 68.56
N ASP A 85 -7.42 -58.23 69.53
CA ASP A 85 -6.39 -57.21 69.36
C ASP A 85 -5.17 -57.60 70.19
N LEU A 86 -4.01 -57.61 69.54
CA LEU A 86 -2.75 -57.98 70.14
C LEU A 86 -1.65 -57.07 69.57
N LYS A 87 -1.12 -56.19 70.41
CA LYS A 87 -0.22 -55.10 70.01
C LYS A 87 1.08 -55.09 70.82
N SER A 88 2.19 -54.96 70.10
CA SER A 88 3.51 -54.77 70.68
C SER A 88 3.62 -53.40 71.35
N ILE A 89 4.09 -53.37 72.59
CA ILE A 89 4.44 -52.16 73.34
C ILE A 89 5.92 -52.20 73.75
N GLU A 90 6.46 -51.10 74.26
CA GLU A 90 7.92 -50.86 74.38
C GLU A 90 8.68 -51.94 75.18
N LYS A 91 8.00 -52.65 76.08
CA LYS A 91 8.54 -53.77 76.88
C LYS A 91 7.53 -54.92 77.05
N GLY A 92 6.65 -55.15 76.07
CA GLY A 92 5.49 -56.00 76.32
C GLY A 92 4.56 -56.25 75.16
N LEU A 93 3.44 -56.92 75.47
CA LEU A 93 2.30 -57.15 74.59
C LEU A 93 1.00 -56.74 75.31
N ASN A 94 0.20 -55.88 74.69
CA ASN A 94 -1.17 -55.61 75.12
C ASN A 94 -2.13 -56.52 74.34
N ILE A 95 -2.93 -57.33 75.03
CA ILE A 95 -3.80 -58.36 74.45
C ILE A 95 -5.24 -58.18 74.96
N SER A 96 -6.23 -58.29 74.07
CA SER A 96 -7.64 -58.37 74.44
C SER A 96 -8.36 -59.49 73.69
N TRP A 97 -9.40 -60.04 74.30
CA TRP A 97 -10.19 -61.14 73.76
C TRP A 97 -11.67 -60.98 74.07
N LYS A 98 -12.52 -61.66 73.29
CA LYS A 98 -13.95 -61.85 73.60
C LYS A 98 -14.24 -63.30 73.96
N SER A 99 -15.36 -63.50 74.66
CA SER A 99 -15.90 -64.82 74.99
C SER A 99 -17.32 -64.97 74.44
N ASP A 100 -17.73 -66.21 74.17
CA ASP A 100 -19.10 -66.54 73.75
C ASP A 100 -20.11 -66.17 74.84
N VAL A 101 -21.06 -65.29 74.51
CA VAL A 101 -22.10 -64.75 75.40
C VAL A 101 -23.05 -65.80 75.97
N ASN A 102 -23.14 -66.97 75.35
CA ASN A 102 -23.93 -68.09 75.88
C ASN A 102 -23.19 -68.82 77.00
N SER A 103 -21.87 -68.73 77.00
CA SER A 103 -20.99 -69.35 77.97
C SER A 103 -20.74 -68.46 79.17
N ARG A 104 -20.65 -69.04 80.37
CA ARG A 104 -20.16 -68.33 81.56
C ARG A 104 -18.70 -68.71 81.85
N GLN A 105 -17.93 -67.74 82.33
CA GLN A 105 -16.55 -67.91 82.78
C GLN A 105 -16.39 -67.21 84.14
N GLU A 106 -15.60 -67.80 85.03
CA GLU A 106 -15.19 -67.18 86.31
C GLU A 106 -13.93 -66.34 86.14
N LYS A 107 -13.02 -66.78 85.25
CA LYS A 107 -11.70 -66.19 85.00
C LYS A 107 -11.09 -66.73 83.70
N PHE A 108 -10.04 -66.08 83.24
CA PHE A 108 -9.18 -66.48 82.12
C PHE A 108 -7.78 -66.83 82.61
N GLU A 109 -7.12 -67.70 81.86
CA GLU A 109 -5.74 -68.14 82.05
C GLU A 109 -4.97 -67.80 80.78
N VAL A 110 -4.01 -66.86 80.87
CA VAL A 110 -3.17 -66.41 79.76
C VAL A 110 -1.77 -66.99 79.95
N THR A 111 -1.38 -67.92 79.08
CA THR A 111 -0.01 -68.45 79.03
C THR A 111 0.73 -67.83 77.86
N HIS A 112 1.88 -67.21 78.11
CA HIS A 112 2.78 -66.73 77.05
C HIS A 112 4.08 -67.53 77.09
N THR A 113 4.54 -67.98 75.92
CA THR A 113 5.75 -68.81 75.76
C THR A 113 6.72 -68.12 74.82
N ARG A 114 7.96 -67.91 75.27
CA ARG A 114 9.02 -67.23 74.53
C ARG A 114 9.69 -68.19 73.53
N ASN A 115 9.71 -67.81 72.26
CA ASN A 115 9.98 -68.73 71.14
C ASN A 115 11.43 -69.21 70.99
N ASP A 116 12.41 -68.45 71.47
CA ASP A 116 13.86 -68.77 71.38
C ASP A 116 14.37 -69.63 72.55
N THR A 117 13.70 -69.55 73.71
CA THR A 117 14.13 -70.10 75.00
C THR A 117 13.18 -71.15 75.55
N GLY A 118 11.91 -71.16 75.13
CA GLY A 118 10.86 -72.01 75.68
C GLY A 118 10.35 -71.57 77.06
N GLU A 119 10.80 -70.42 77.57
CA GLU A 119 10.32 -69.87 78.84
C GLU A 119 8.83 -69.54 78.74
N SER A 120 8.00 -70.18 79.57
CA SER A 120 6.57 -69.90 79.64
C SER A 120 6.14 -69.39 81.01
N ALA A 121 5.24 -68.43 81.02
CA ALA A 121 4.61 -67.89 82.22
C ALA A 121 3.10 -67.78 82.02
N THR A 122 2.36 -68.10 83.09
CA THR A 122 0.89 -68.20 83.09
C THR A 122 0.30 -67.23 84.10
N THR A 123 -0.61 -66.38 83.65
CA THR A 123 -1.26 -65.35 84.47
C THR A 123 -2.77 -65.58 84.48
N LEU A 124 -3.39 -65.49 85.66
CA LEU A 124 -4.85 -65.58 85.83
C LEU A 124 -5.44 -64.18 85.95
N THR A 125 -6.49 -63.88 85.18
CA THR A 125 -7.22 -62.60 85.22
C THR A 125 -8.73 -62.83 85.16
N THR A 126 -9.53 -61.95 85.76
CA THR A 126 -11.00 -61.94 85.60
C THR A 126 -11.46 -61.03 84.46
N GLU A 127 -10.55 -60.24 83.87
CA GLU A 127 -10.84 -59.27 82.81
C GLU A 127 -10.60 -59.88 81.43
N SER A 128 -11.28 -59.35 80.40
CA SER A 128 -11.14 -59.83 79.01
C SER A 128 -9.96 -59.19 78.26
N HIS A 129 -8.97 -58.71 78.99
CA HIS A 129 -7.73 -58.14 78.47
C HIS A 129 -6.60 -58.26 79.49
N ILE A 130 -5.36 -58.16 79.03
CA ILE A 130 -4.16 -58.10 79.87
C ILE A 130 -3.03 -57.35 79.16
N ILE A 131 -2.18 -56.69 79.93
CA ILE A 131 -0.88 -56.21 79.46
C ILE A 131 0.18 -57.15 80.06
N LEU A 132 0.99 -57.77 79.18
CA LEU A 132 2.17 -58.52 79.57
C LEU A 132 3.37 -57.56 79.52
N GLU A 133 3.90 -57.18 80.68
CA GLU A 133 5.04 -56.29 80.84
C GLU A 133 6.35 -57.08 81.08
N ASP A 134 7.49 -56.37 81.08
CA ASP A 134 8.86 -56.91 81.24
C ASP A 134 9.24 -58.06 80.28
N LEU A 135 8.63 -58.09 79.08
CA LEU A 135 8.99 -59.02 78.02
C LEU A 135 10.27 -58.57 77.28
N TYR A 136 11.07 -59.53 76.82
CA TYR A 136 12.39 -59.27 76.24
C TYR A 136 12.29 -58.57 74.86
N PRO A 137 12.94 -57.41 74.66
CA PRO A 137 12.87 -56.65 73.41
C PRO A 137 13.22 -57.47 72.16
N GLY A 138 12.36 -57.37 71.14
CA GLY A 138 12.49 -58.10 69.88
C GLY A 138 12.26 -59.63 69.97
N ALA A 139 11.99 -60.22 71.15
CA ALA A 139 11.68 -61.64 71.24
C ALA A 139 10.24 -61.92 70.76
N GLY A 140 10.07 -63.06 70.09
CA GLY A 140 8.76 -63.59 69.69
C GLY A 140 8.11 -64.39 70.81
N TYR A 141 6.82 -64.18 71.03
CA TYR A 141 6.01 -64.86 72.04
C TYR A 141 4.78 -65.51 71.41
N GLU A 142 4.54 -66.77 71.77
CA GLU A 142 3.30 -67.48 71.50
C GLU A 142 2.36 -67.30 72.72
N VAL A 143 1.23 -66.62 72.52
CA VAL A 143 0.23 -66.29 73.55
C VAL A 143 -0.97 -67.22 73.40
N LYS A 144 -1.39 -67.86 74.49
CA LYS A 144 -2.51 -68.81 74.57
C LYS A 144 -3.47 -68.42 75.68
N VAL A 145 -4.72 -68.14 75.33
CA VAL A 145 -5.78 -67.75 76.28
C VAL A 145 -6.80 -68.87 76.45
N PHE A 146 -7.03 -69.28 77.69
CA PHE A 146 -8.05 -70.26 78.10
C PHE A 146 -9.13 -69.59 78.95
N ALA A 147 -10.36 -70.07 78.87
CA ALA A 147 -11.44 -69.73 79.80
C ALA A 147 -11.57 -70.79 80.90
N ILE A 148 -11.91 -70.38 82.12
CA ILE A 148 -12.14 -71.28 83.26
C ILE A 148 -13.52 -70.99 83.87
N SER A 149 -14.31 -72.03 84.12
CA SER A 149 -15.55 -71.99 84.90
C SER A 149 -15.70 -73.26 85.73
N HIS A 150 -16.09 -73.12 87.00
CA HIS A 150 -16.30 -74.22 87.95
C HIS A 150 -15.13 -75.23 88.02
N GLY A 151 -13.89 -74.73 87.90
CA GLY A 151 -12.66 -75.54 87.88
C GLY A 151 -12.36 -76.27 86.55
N LEU A 152 -13.19 -76.11 85.51
CA LEU A 152 -12.96 -76.67 84.17
C LEU A 152 -12.38 -75.60 83.24
N ARG A 153 -11.32 -75.97 82.50
CA ARG A 153 -10.75 -75.13 81.42
C ARG A 153 -11.38 -75.44 80.04
N SER A 154 -11.42 -74.42 79.18
CA SER A 154 -11.68 -74.56 77.75
C SER A 154 -10.48 -75.12 77.00
N GLU A 155 -10.61 -75.31 75.68
CA GLU A 155 -9.45 -75.33 74.78
C GLU A 155 -8.93 -73.89 74.59
N PRO A 156 -7.64 -73.66 74.28
CA PRO A 156 -7.09 -72.31 74.12
C PRO A 156 -7.42 -71.70 72.75
N HIS A 157 -7.16 -70.39 72.63
CA HIS A 157 -6.89 -69.74 71.35
C HIS A 157 -5.46 -69.16 71.36
N ASP A 158 -4.71 -69.42 70.29
CA ASP A 158 -3.28 -69.16 70.15
C ASP A 158 -2.95 -68.07 69.12
N TYR A 159 -1.93 -67.25 69.40
CA TYR A 159 -1.41 -66.23 68.49
C TYR A 159 0.09 -66.01 68.71
N PHE A 160 0.83 -65.57 67.69
CA PHE A 160 2.28 -65.27 67.78
C PHE A 160 2.57 -63.79 67.47
N GLN A 161 3.37 -63.12 68.30
CA GLN A 161 3.78 -61.72 68.10
C GLN A 161 5.16 -61.45 68.73
N ALA A 162 5.94 -60.54 68.13
CA ALA A 162 7.19 -60.06 68.72
C ALA A 162 7.01 -58.75 69.51
N VAL A 163 7.78 -58.60 70.59
CA VAL A 163 7.94 -57.32 71.31
C VAL A 163 8.72 -56.34 70.41
N LEU A 164 8.49 -55.02 70.58
CA LEU A 164 9.24 -53.99 69.86
C LEU A 164 10.77 -54.21 70.05
N PRO A 165 11.57 -54.24 68.97
CA PRO A 165 13.02 -54.33 69.10
C PRO A 165 13.64 -52.96 69.40
N HIS A 166 14.81 -52.97 70.06
CA HIS A 166 15.63 -51.75 70.21
C HIS A 166 16.15 -51.25 68.86
N PRO A 167 16.42 -49.93 68.71
CA PRO A 167 17.01 -49.36 67.50
C PRO A 167 18.44 -49.86 67.23
N PRO A 168 18.91 -49.79 65.97
CA PRO A 168 20.31 -49.99 65.63
C PRO A 168 21.18 -48.87 66.22
N GLN A 169 22.51 -49.02 66.13
CA GLN A 169 23.47 -48.06 66.70
C GLN A 169 24.43 -47.50 65.63
N HIS A 170 25.03 -46.34 65.88
CA HIS A 170 26.13 -45.76 65.10
C HIS A 170 25.97 -45.77 63.56
N LEU A 171 24.79 -45.35 63.06
CA LEU A 171 24.56 -45.14 61.63
C LEU A 171 25.54 -44.08 61.08
N ARG A 172 26.28 -44.44 60.04
CA ARG A 172 27.27 -43.61 59.35
C ARG A 172 27.26 -43.89 57.85
N ILE A 173 27.83 -42.98 57.08
CA ILE A 173 28.14 -43.18 55.66
C ILE A 173 29.59 -43.68 55.56
N GLU A 174 29.84 -44.75 54.80
CA GLU A 174 31.19 -45.26 54.56
C GLU A 174 31.71 -44.87 53.17
N ARG A 175 30.89 -45.01 52.12
CA ARG A 175 31.28 -44.71 50.73
C ARG A 175 30.18 -43.96 50.00
N VAL A 176 30.60 -43.17 49.02
CA VAL A 176 29.76 -42.28 48.21
C VAL A 176 30.25 -42.37 46.77
N THR A 177 29.35 -42.63 45.83
CA THR A 177 29.57 -42.49 44.39
C THR A 177 28.83 -41.24 43.87
N ASN A 178 28.75 -41.08 42.55
CA ASN A 178 27.92 -40.05 41.92
C ASN A 178 26.40 -40.37 41.93
N ASN A 179 26.00 -41.61 42.25
CA ASN A 179 24.61 -42.08 42.17
C ASN A 179 24.17 -43.00 43.33
N ALA A 180 25.06 -43.31 44.28
CA ALA A 180 24.78 -44.24 45.38
C ALA A 180 25.58 -43.90 46.64
N VAL A 181 25.05 -44.31 47.80
CA VAL A 181 25.68 -44.15 49.12
C VAL A 181 25.61 -45.45 49.91
N LEU A 182 26.78 -45.93 50.36
CA LEU A 182 26.89 -47.06 51.28
C LEU A 182 26.78 -46.56 52.72
N VAL A 183 25.70 -46.94 53.40
CA VAL A 183 25.48 -46.67 54.83
C VAL A 183 25.76 -47.92 55.66
N HIS A 184 26.37 -47.73 56.83
CA HIS A 184 26.79 -48.76 57.77
C HIS A 184 26.29 -48.39 59.17
N TRP A 185 25.80 -49.36 59.95
CA TRP A 185 25.38 -49.22 61.35
C TRP A 185 25.93 -50.37 62.20
N ALA A 186 25.47 -50.49 63.45
CA ALA A 186 25.80 -51.58 64.36
C ALA A 186 24.52 -52.18 64.96
N ALA A 187 24.60 -53.44 65.38
CA ALA A 187 23.48 -54.18 65.93
C ALA A 187 22.89 -53.54 67.22
N PRO A 188 21.58 -53.73 67.49
CA PRO A 188 20.95 -53.28 68.73
C PRO A 188 21.53 -54.01 69.95
N LEU A 189 21.82 -53.27 71.03
CA LEU A 189 22.17 -53.89 72.32
C LEU A 189 20.92 -54.42 73.02
N ASN A 190 21.04 -55.59 73.64
CA ASN A 190 20.02 -56.20 74.51
C ASN A 190 18.62 -56.34 73.85
N SER A 191 18.57 -56.64 72.55
CA SER A 191 17.35 -56.91 71.80
C SER A 191 17.62 -58.00 70.78
N LEU A 192 16.63 -58.85 70.52
CA LEU A 192 16.64 -59.71 69.34
C LEU A 192 16.18 -58.93 68.10
N PHE A 193 16.53 -59.44 66.92
CA PHE A 193 16.11 -58.92 65.61
C PHE A 193 16.20 -60.01 64.56
N THR A 194 15.49 -59.82 63.45
CA THR A 194 15.51 -60.70 62.26
C THR A 194 16.15 -60.03 61.05
N GLU A 195 16.00 -58.71 60.92
CA GLU A 195 16.48 -57.90 59.77
C GLU A 195 16.47 -56.40 60.12
N TYR A 196 16.91 -55.56 59.18
CA TYR A 196 16.83 -54.09 59.24
C TYR A 196 16.02 -53.57 58.06
N ALA A 197 15.17 -52.58 58.30
CA ALA A 197 14.39 -51.87 57.29
C ALA A 197 15.04 -50.51 57.00
N ILE A 198 15.48 -50.32 55.75
CA ILE A 198 16.05 -49.05 55.28
C ILE A 198 14.98 -48.29 54.48
N ARG A 199 14.92 -46.98 54.67
CA ARG A 199 14.09 -46.08 53.87
C ARG A 199 14.82 -44.76 53.62
N TYR A 200 14.58 -44.11 52.49
CA TYR A 200 15.16 -42.80 52.18
C TYR A 200 14.12 -41.83 51.60
N ARG A 201 14.42 -40.54 51.62
CA ARG A 201 13.64 -39.46 50.98
C ARG A 201 14.54 -38.27 50.65
N THR A 202 14.07 -37.34 49.83
CA THR A 202 14.75 -36.06 49.57
C THR A 202 14.27 -34.98 50.55
N ASP A 203 14.81 -33.75 50.43
CA ASP A 203 14.29 -32.59 51.16
C ASP A 203 12.97 -32.08 50.53
N ASP A 204 12.81 -32.23 49.20
CA ASP A 204 11.66 -31.78 48.42
C ASP A 204 10.46 -32.75 48.44
N ASP A 205 10.66 -34.09 48.37
CA ASP A 205 9.59 -35.08 48.52
C ASP A 205 9.58 -35.65 49.94
N PRO A 206 8.54 -35.38 50.76
CA PRO A 206 8.44 -35.94 52.11
C PRO A 206 8.18 -37.46 52.16
N ARG A 207 7.91 -38.12 51.02
CA ARG A 207 7.63 -39.56 50.94
C ARG A 207 8.88 -40.40 51.17
N TRP A 208 8.74 -41.42 52.01
CA TRP A 208 9.77 -42.41 52.25
C TRP A 208 9.71 -43.56 51.23
N VAL A 209 10.75 -43.71 50.43
CA VAL A 209 11.00 -44.91 49.62
C VAL A 209 11.58 -45.99 50.55
N LYS A 210 10.88 -47.13 50.73
CA LYS A 210 11.36 -48.26 51.51
C LYS A 210 12.13 -49.24 50.61
N LEU A 211 13.38 -49.54 51.00
CA LEU A 211 14.22 -50.54 50.34
C LEU A 211 13.91 -51.95 50.89
N PRO A 212 14.36 -53.02 50.20
CA PRO A 212 14.30 -54.38 50.73
C PRO A 212 14.98 -54.48 52.10
N SER A 213 14.41 -55.28 53.01
CA SER A 213 15.06 -55.52 54.31
C SER A 213 16.37 -56.29 54.14
N VAL A 214 17.40 -55.91 54.90
CA VAL A 214 18.71 -56.57 54.90
C VAL A 214 19.00 -57.24 56.24
N ARG A 215 19.85 -58.26 56.26
CA ARG A 215 20.33 -58.91 57.50
C ARG A 215 21.72 -58.46 57.94
N GLU A 216 22.44 -57.84 57.02
CA GLU A 216 23.78 -57.30 57.21
C GLU A 216 23.72 -55.94 57.92
N MET A 217 24.88 -55.40 58.31
CA MET A 217 24.97 -54.13 59.06
C MET A 217 25.29 -52.95 58.15
N GLU A 218 25.14 -53.14 56.85
CA GLU A 218 25.32 -52.15 55.80
C GLU A 218 24.24 -52.30 54.70
N ALA A 219 24.01 -51.23 53.95
CA ALA A 219 23.18 -51.24 52.75
C ALA A 219 23.62 -50.12 51.78
N GLU A 220 23.54 -50.40 50.49
CA GLU A 220 23.71 -49.41 49.44
C GLU A 220 22.36 -48.78 49.09
N VAL A 221 22.28 -47.45 49.17
CA VAL A 221 21.17 -46.65 48.66
C VAL A 221 21.56 -46.17 47.27
N ALA A 222 21.03 -46.81 46.23
CA ALA A 222 21.28 -46.49 44.83
C ALA A 222 20.24 -45.49 44.26
N ASP A 223 20.38 -45.16 42.98
CA ASP A 223 19.51 -44.28 42.19
C ASP A 223 19.33 -42.86 42.79
N MET A 224 20.38 -42.36 43.44
CA MET A 224 20.42 -41.02 44.03
C MET A 224 20.71 -39.96 42.97
N THR A 225 19.90 -38.92 42.93
CA THR A 225 19.97 -37.82 41.97
C THR A 225 21.12 -36.85 42.31
N PRO A 226 22.00 -36.50 41.35
CA PRO A 226 23.05 -35.49 41.53
C PRO A 226 22.50 -34.13 41.99
N GLY A 227 23.23 -33.47 42.88
CA GLY A 227 22.85 -32.17 43.45
C GLY A 227 21.71 -32.20 44.49
N GLU A 228 21.08 -33.34 44.73
CA GLU A 228 19.94 -33.48 45.65
C GLU A 228 20.38 -33.90 47.07
N LYS A 229 19.56 -33.55 48.07
CA LYS A 229 19.80 -33.75 49.50
C LYS A 229 18.86 -34.82 50.05
N TYR A 230 19.45 -35.92 50.50
CA TYR A 230 18.75 -37.11 50.99
C TYR A 230 18.81 -37.23 52.52
N THR A 231 17.69 -37.68 53.10
CA THR A 231 17.63 -38.25 54.45
C THR A 231 17.53 -39.78 54.31
N ILE A 232 18.48 -40.52 54.86
CA ILE A 232 18.47 -41.99 54.92
C ILE A 232 18.13 -42.41 56.35
N GLN A 233 17.24 -43.39 56.51
CA GLN A 233 16.73 -43.88 57.78
C GLN A 233 16.85 -45.41 57.89
N VAL A 234 17.23 -45.91 59.06
CA VAL A 234 17.32 -47.34 59.37
C VAL A 234 16.55 -47.66 60.66
N ASN A 235 15.71 -48.70 60.60
CA ASN A 235 15.03 -49.31 61.74
C ASN A 235 15.46 -50.78 61.88
N THR A 236 15.48 -51.29 63.11
CA THR A 236 15.61 -52.73 63.37
C THR A 236 14.23 -53.38 63.25
N VAL A 237 14.16 -54.62 62.78
CA VAL A 237 12.91 -55.39 62.65
C VAL A 237 13.06 -56.73 63.35
N SER A 238 12.03 -57.17 64.07
CA SER A 238 11.92 -58.55 64.56
C SER A 238 10.55 -59.14 64.21
N PHE A 239 10.54 -60.24 63.44
CA PHE A 239 9.31 -60.93 63.00
C PHE A 239 8.24 -59.98 62.40
N GLY A 240 8.66 -58.97 61.63
CA GLY A 240 7.78 -57.97 61.00
C GLY A 240 7.48 -56.72 61.83
N VAL A 241 7.92 -56.66 63.10
CA VAL A 241 7.74 -55.51 63.99
C VAL A 241 8.96 -54.59 63.94
N GLU A 242 8.80 -53.33 63.49
CA GLU A 242 9.89 -52.33 63.42
C GLU A 242 10.19 -51.67 64.78
N SER A 243 11.42 -51.21 64.99
CA SER A 243 11.86 -50.48 66.20
C SER A 243 11.17 -49.12 66.32
N LEU A 244 10.68 -48.79 67.51
CA LEU A 244 9.90 -47.56 67.79
C LEU A 244 10.66 -46.27 67.40
N TYR A 245 11.95 -46.24 67.70
CA TYR A 245 12.84 -45.15 67.33
C TYR A 245 13.69 -45.53 66.10
N PRO A 246 13.85 -44.63 65.12
CA PRO A 246 14.75 -44.82 63.99
C PRO A 246 16.11 -44.13 64.18
N LEU A 247 17.15 -44.60 63.49
CA LEU A 247 18.33 -43.79 63.20
C LEU A 247 18.19 -43.10 61.84
N GLN A 248 18.71 -41.89 61.72
CA GLN A 248 18.71 -41.10 60.48
C GLN A 248 20.08 -40.46 60.22
N VAL A 249 20.43 -40.29 58.94
CA VAL A 249 21.63 -39.57 58.48
C VAL A 249 21.31 -38.79 57.21
N ASN A 250 21.91 -37.60 57.06
CA ASN A 250 21.71 -36.73 55.91
C ASN A 250 22.92 -36.76 54.98
N HIS A 251 22.69 -36.75 53.67
CA HIS A 251 23.73 -36.67 52.65
C HIS A 251 23.30 -35.78 51.48
N THR A 252 24.22 -35.05 50.86
CA THR A 252 23.97 -34.27 49.64
C THR A 252 24.90 -34.78 48.55
N VAL A 253 24.33 -35.22 47.43
CA VAL A 253 25.10 -35.64 46.24
C VAL A 253 25.66 -34.40 45.56
N ARG A 254 26.89 -34.44 45.03
CA ARG A 254 27.43 -33.30 44.26
C ARG A 254 26.61 -33.05 42.99
N PRO A 255 26.42 -31.79 42.56
CA PRO A 255 25.80 -31.49 41.26
C PRO A 255 26.75 -31.86 40.11
N ASN A 256 26.18 -32.22 38.96
CA ASN A 256 26.95 -32.51 37.75
C ASN A 256 27.60 -31.25 37.15
N ALA A 257 28.74 -31.42 36.50
CA ALA A 257 29.43 -30.37 35.75
C ALA A 257 28.69 -30.00 34.45
N VAL A 258 28.93 -28.80 33.93
CA VAL A 258 28.42 -28.39 32.61
C VAL A 258 29.33 -28.94 31.52
N VAL A 259 28.76 -29.66 30.55
CA VAL A 259 29.49 -30.27 29.42
C VAL A 259 28.97 -29.75 28.09
N ASN A 260 29.76 -29.92 27.02
CA ASN A 260 29.41 -29.52 25.65
C ASN A 260 28.99 -28.05 25.49
N VAL A 261 29.72 -27.13 26.14
CA VAL A 261 29.47 -25.68 26.01
C VAL A 261 29.89 -25.18 24.63
N THR A 262 28.93 -24.66 23.87
CA THR A 262 29.15 -24.04 22.56
C THR A 262 28.99 -22.52 22.66
N PRO A 263 30.07 -21.73 22.55
CA PRO A 263 29.99 -20.27 22.58
C PRO A 263 29.53 -19.73 21.22
N VAL A 264 28.31 -19.18 21.17
CA VAL A 264 27.80 -18.39 20.05
C VAL A 264 28.36 -16.97 20.17
N VAL A 265 29.17 -16.58 19.20
CA VAL A 265 29.99 -15.36 19.25
C VAL A 265 29.30 -14.19 18.53
N ASP A 266 29.26 -13.02 19.19
CA ASP A 266 29.07 -11.71 18.55
C ASP A 266 30.34 -10.84 18.82
N SER A 267 30.22 -9.55 18.54
CA SER A 267 31.24 -8.51 18.70
C SER A 267 31.38 -8.04 20.15
N THR A 268 30.28 -7.71 20.83
CA THR A 268 30.28 -7.17 22.20
C THR A 268 29.77 -8.17 23.26
N ASN A 269 29.33 -9.34 22.84
CA ASN A 269 28.77 -10.38 23.70
C ASN A 269 29.09 -11.79 23.17
N ILE A 270 29.01 -12.77 24.05
CA ILE A 270 29.09 -14.20 23.72
C ILE A 270 27.95 -14.90 24.47
N THR A 271 27.12 -15.65 23.75
CA THR A 271 26.06 -16.48 24.33
C THR A 271 26.58 -17.89 24.52
N LEU A 272 26.55 -18.40 25.75
CA LEU A 272 26.94 -19.76 26.07
C LEU A 272 25.70 -20.65 25.96
N GLU A 273 25.71 -21.57 24.99
CA GLU A 273 24.69 -22.61 24.86
C GLU A 273 25.25 -23.94 25.39
N PHE A 274 24.46 -24.67 26.18
CA PHE A 274 24.85 -25.99 26.67
C PHE A 274 23.62 -26.84 27.05
N PRO A 275 23.67 -28.18 26.92
CA PRO A 275 22.64 -29.05 27.47
C PRO A 275 22.60 -28.94 28.99
N ARG A 276 21.40 -28.79 29.56
CA ARG A 276 21.20 -28.74 31.01
C ARG A 276 21.73 -30.03 31.66
N PRO A 277 22.67 -29.96 32.63
CA PRO A 277 23.15 -31.15 33.32
C PRO A 277 22.04 -31.83 34.13
N GLU A 278 22.05 -33.16 34.18
CA GLU A 278 21.07 -33.93 34.94
C GLU A 278 21.22 -33.72 36.45
N GLY A 279 20.08 -33.67 37.15
CA GLY A 279 20.00 -33.47 38.60
C GLY A 279 19.56 -32.06 39.02
N ARG A 280 19.75 -31.75 40.31
CA ARG A 280 19.40 -30.46 40.89
C ARG A 280 20.56 -29.47 40.75
N ILE A 281 20.22 -28.27 40.29
CA ILE A 281 21.13 -27.13 40.15
C ILE A 281 20.37 -25.93 40.69
N GLU A 282 21.00 -25.14 41.55
CA GLU A 282 20.44 -23.89 42.07
C GLU A 282 21.02 -22.69 41.31
N THR A 283 22.30 -22.75 40.92
CA THR A 283 22.99 -21.65 40.25
C THR A 283 24.11 -22.16 39.35
N TYR A 284 24.18 -21.63 38.14
CA TYR A 284 25.36 -21.67 37.27
C TYR A 284 26.26 -20.47 37.61
N VAL A 285 27.56 -20.69 37.77
CA VAL A 285 28.55 -19.61 37.93
C VAL A 285 29.51 -19.64 36.76
N ILE A 286 29.57 -18.53 36.04
CA ILE A 286 30.46 -18.29 34.91
C ILE A 286 31.48 -17.23 35.31
N ARG A 287 32.75 -17.47 35.00
CA ARG A 287 33.82 -16.47 35.14
C ARG A 287 34.56 -16.32 33.82
N TRP A 288 35.05 -15.12 33.53
CA TRP A 288 35.80 -14.84 32.30
C TRP A 288 36.84 -13.74 32.49
N TRP A 289 37.92 -13.83 31.70
CA TRP A 289 39.02 -12.87 31.66
C TRP A 289 39.60 -12.80 30.24
N VAL A 290 40.29 -11.71 29.90
CA VAL A 290 41.01 -11.60 28.61
C VAL A 290 42.19 -12.56 28.64
N ALA A 291 42.33 -13.39 27.59
CA ALA A 291 43.37 -14.41 27.50
C ALA A 291 44.77 -13.79 27.66
N GLY A 292 45.63 -14.44 28.46
CA GLY A 292 46.95 -13.93 28.80
C GLY A 292 46.98 -12.81 29.86
N SER A 293 45.83 -12.34 30.35
CA SER A 293 45.74 -11.42 31.48
C SER A 293 45.22 -12.11 32.75
N LEU A 294 45.91 -11.94 33.87
CA LEU A 294 45.59 -12.59 35.16
C LEU A 294 44.93 -11.64 36.18
N GLY A 295 44.51 -10.44 35.74
CA GLY A 295 44.20 -9.32 36.64
C GLY A 295 42.72 -8.95 36.82
N ASP A 296 41.86 -9.21 35.83
CA ASP A 296 40.47 -8.75 35.80
C ASP A 296 39.52 -9.91 35.46
N VAL A 297 39.23 -10.75 36.47
CA VAL A 297 38.31 -11.89 36.37
C VAL A 297 36.90 -11.44 36.71
N ARG A 298 36.04 -11.34 35.70
CA ARG A 298 34.61 -11.05 35.87
C ARG A 298 33.85 -12.33 36.25
N THR A 299 32.66 -12.20 36.83
CA THR A 299 31.84 -13.34 37.28
C THR A 299 30.35 -13.01 37.17
N LYS A 300 29.54 -13.96 36.68
CA LYS A 300 28.08 -13.87 36.52
C LYS A 300 27.46 -15.13 37.10
N ASN A 301 26.51 -14.94 38.02
CA ASN A 301 25.76 -16.02 38.66
C ASN A 301 24.36 -16.03 38.05
N VAL A 302 23.87 -17.20 37.61
CA VAL A 302 22.55 -17.36 36.99
C VAL A 302 21.78 -18.45 37.72
N THR A 303 20.63 -18.11 38.30
CA THR A 303 19.75 -19.05 38.98
C THR A 303 19.07 -19.98 37.99
N ALA A 304 19.26 -21.29 38.14
CA ALA A 304 18.68 -22.27 37.21
C ALA A 304 17.14 -22.31 37.36
N GLY A 305 16.42 -22.16 36.25
CA GLY A 305 14.95 -22.11 36.25
C GLY A 305 14.32 -20.75 36.59
N GLY A 306 15.10 -19.67 36.59
CA GLY A 306 14.53 -18.31 36.52
C GLY A 306 13.89 -18.03 35.14
N GLU A 307 13.01 -17.03 35.07
CA GLU A 307 12.33 -16.63 33.82
C GLU A 307 13.31 -16.02 32.80
N THR A 308 13.76 -16.83 31.84
CA THR A 308 14.47 -16.39 30.63
C THR A 308 13.82 -17.02 29.39
N ASP A 309 13.25 -16.20 28.51
CA ASP A 309 12.31 -16.55 27.42
C ASP A 309 12.87 -17.43 26.26
N THR A 310 13.96 -18.18 26.46
CA THR A 310 14.75 -18.77 25.35
C THR A 310 15.00 -20.28 25.43
N ASN A 311 14.20 -21.02 26.20
CA ASN A 311 14.26 -22.49 26.24
C ASN A 311 13.64 -23.09 24.96
N PHE A 312 14.50 -23.43 23.99
CA PHE A 312 14.09 -24.19 22.81
C PHE A 312 14.23 -25.69 23.08
N GLU A 313 13.19 -26.47 22.83
CA GLU A 313 13.28 -27.93 22.76
C GLU A 313 13.85 -28.35 21.41
N GLU A 314 15.01 -29.02 21.42
CA GLU A 314 15.45 -29.78 20.23
C GLU A 314 14.59 -31.03 20.01
N PRO A 315 14.52 -31.56 18.77
CA PRO A 315 13.82 -32.82 18.44
C PRO A 315 14.55 -34.05 19.01
N GLY A 316 14.54 -34.16 20.34
CA GLY A 316 15.25 -35.12 21.16
C GLY A 316 14.93 -35.01 22.67
N GLY A 317 14.32 -33.91 23.13
CA GLY A 317 13.81 -33.77 24.51
C GLY A 317 14.85 -33.35 25.56
N HIS A 318 16.02 -32.88 25.14
CA HIS A 318 17.01 -32.25 26.02
C HIS A 318 16.84 -30.73 26.01
N TYR A 319 16.74 -30.12 27.19
CA TYR A 319 16.68 -28.67 27.34
C TYR A 319 18.09 -28.05 27.21
N ILE A 320 18.22 -27.08 26.31
CA ILE A 320 19.45 -26.29 26.15
C ILE A 320 19.31 -25.00 26.96
N GLU A 321 20.24 -24.78 27.88
CA GLU A 321 20.38 -23.55 28.65
C GLU A 321 21.15 -22.52 27.81
N ARG A 322 20.74 -21.26 27.86
CA ARG A 322 21.34 -20.15 27.08
C ARG A 322 21.70 -18.99 28.00
N ILE A 323 22.99 -18.73 28.17
CA ILE A 323 23.46 -17.65 29.06
C ILE A 323 24.29 -16.62 28.29
N LEU A 324 23.76 -15.41 28.16
CA LEU A 324 24.44 -14.27 27.58
C LEU A 324 25.54 -13.73 28.52
N VAL A 325 26.76 -13.58 28.00
CA VAL A 325 27.85 -12.81 28.62
C VAL A 325 28.07 -11.53 27.83
N ASP A 326 27.94 -10.41 28.52
CA ASP A 326 27.83 -9.04 28.04
C ASP A 326 29.09 -8.19 28.37
N ASP A 327 29.14 -6.98 27.81
CA ASP A 327 30.21 -5.98 27.98
C ASP A 327 31.63 -6.49 27.67
N LEU A 328 31.75 -7.30 26.61
CA LEU A 328 33.03 -7.77 26.05
C LEU A 328 33.59 -6.77 25.03
N MET A 329 34.92 -6.68 24.93
CA MET A 329 35.60 -5.86 23.94
C MET A 329 35.68 -6.62 22.59
N PRO A 330 35.29 -6.01 21.45
CA PRO A 330 35.37 -6.65 20.14
C PRO A 330 36.81 -6.96 19.68
N GLY A 331 37.01 -8.12 19.05
CA GLY A 331 38.30 -8.60 18.51
C GLY A 331 39.29 -9.13 19.56
N VAL A 332 38.79 -9.78 20.61
CA VAL A 332 39.57 -10.18 21.79
C VAL A 332 39.26 -11.63 22.18
N GLN A 333 40.31 -12.40 22.44
CA GLN A 333 40.18 -13.73 23.01
C GLN A 333 39.90 -13.65 24.52
N TYR A 334 38.83 -14.33 24.93
CA TYR A 334 38.45 -14.52 26.32
C TYR A 334 38.59 -16.00 26.71
N GLU A 335 39.04 -16.22 27.94
CA GLU A 335 39.04 -17.52 28.59
C GLU A 335 37.89 -17.56 29.61
N PHE A 336 37.16 -18.67 29.64
CA PHE A 336 35.93 -18.86 30.40
C PHE A 336 36.05 -20.10 31.30
N SER A 337 35.48 -20.02 32.50
CA SER A 337 35.25 -21.16 33.39
C SER A 337 33.80 -21.20 33.87
N ILE A 338 33.12 -22.33 33.73
CA ILE A 338 31.73 -22.53 34.20
C ILE A 338 31.63 -23.72 35.16
N TYR A 339 30.83 -23.58 36.21
CA TYR A 339 30.49 -24.66 37.16
C TYR A 339 29.10 -24.50 37.77
N THR A 340 28.58 -25.57 38.35
CA THR A 340 27.27 -25.63 39.02
C THR A 340 27.37 -25.51 40.54
N ILE A 341 26.31 -25.02 41.18
CA ILE A 341 26.12 -25.03 42.63
C ILE A 341 24.76 -25.63 42.98
N SER A 342 24.71 -26.49 44.00
CA SER A 342 23.49 -26.92 44.69
C SER A 342 23.79 -27.21 46.17
N TYR A 343 22.96 -26.73 47.11
CA TYR A 343 23.13 -26.89 48.56
C TYR A 343 24.54 -26.51 49.07
N HIS A 344 25.11 -25.43 48.51
CA HIS A 344 26.49 -24.96 48.73
C HIS A 344 27.61 -25.91 48.28
N LEU A 345 27.31 -27.07 47.68
CA LEU A 345 28.30 -27.89 46.99
C LEU A 345 28.56 -27.35 45.58
N VAL A 346 29.83 -27.37 45.18
CA VAL A 346 30.31 -26.95 43.86
C VAL A 346 30.56 -28.20 43.01
N GLY A 347 30.03 -28.22 41.78
CA GLY A 347 30.34 -29.23 40.77
C GLY A 347 31.70 -28.98 40.10
N ASP A 348 32.18 -29.93 39.30
CA ASP A 348 33.48 -29.78 38.63
C ASP A 348 33.45 -28.65 37.57
N VAL A 349 34.62 -28.05 37.32
CA VAL A 349 34.76 -26.81 36.52
C VAL A 349 35.14 -27.13 35.08
N THR A 350 34.39 -26.58 34.13
CA THR A 350 34.65 -26.69 32.69
C THR A 350 35.24 -25.39 32.16
N ASN A 351 36.43 -25.47 31.54
CA ASN A 351 37.14 -24.33 30.95
C ASN A 351 37.15 -24.39 29.43
N PHE A 352 37.02 -23.24 28.77
CA PHE A 352 37.11 -23.08 27.32
C PHE A 352 37.52 -21.65 26.93
N THR A 353 37.85 -21.41 25.67
CA THR A 353 38.16 -20.06 25.15
C THR A 353 37.27 -19.70 23.97
N ALA A 354 36.90 -18.43 23.84
CA ALA A 354 36.18 -17.90 22.69
C ALA A 354 36.67 -16.50 22.34
N HIS A 355 36.66 -16.13 21.06
CA HIS A 355 37.19 -14.87 20.55
C HIS A 355 36.05 -14.02 20.01
N THR A 356 35.86 -12.80 20.54
CA THR A 356 34.82 -11.88 20.05
C THR A 356 35.09 -11.46 18.61
N MET A 357 34.05 -11.30 17.79
CA MET A 357 34.22 -10.74 16.46
C MET A 357 34.78 -9.31 16.56
N PRO A 358 35.74 -8.89 15.73
CA PRO A 358 36.09 -7.48 15.64
C PRO A 358 34.89 -6.69 15.10
N LEU A 359 34.80 -5.42 15.48
CA LEU A 359 33.82 -4.49 14.94
C LEU A 359 34.45 -3.70 13.78
N ILE A 360 33.64 -3.39 12.78
CA ILE A 360 33.97 -2.40 11.74
C ILE A 360 33.01 -1.22 11.90
N GLN A 361 33.57 -0.03 12.13
CA GLN A 361 32.84 1.24 12.24
C GLN A 361 33.19 2.20 11.09
N SER A 362 33.92 1.69 10.10
CA SER A 362 34.37 2.41 8.92
C SER A 362 33.21 2.73 7.98
N GLU A 363 33.03 4.01 7.65
CA GLU A 363 32.19 4.39 6.52
C GLU A 363 32.93 4.05 5.23
N VAL A 364 32.40 3.13 4.43
CA VAL A 364 33.00 2.73 3.13
C VAL A 364 32.20 3.35 1.99
N VAL A 365 32.88 4.19 1.20
CA VAL A 365 32.34 4.84 0.00
C VAL A 365 33.02 4.26 -1.24
N VAL A 366 32.23 3.83 -2.21
CA VAL A 366 32.72 3.46 -3.54
C VAL A 366 32.92 4.74 -4.35
N VAL A 367 34.11 4.88 -4.93
CA VAL A 367 34.52 6.00 -5.79
C VAL A 367 34.96 5.40 -7.13
N ILE A 368 34.05 5.47 -8.10
CA ILE A 368 34.34 5.16 -9.50
C ILE A 368 34.62 6.46 -10.26
N ASP A 369 35.50 6.37 -11.26
CA ASP A 369 35.86 7.48 -12.12
C ASP A 369 35.29 7.22 -13.52
N GLN A 370 34.74 8.25 -14.17
CA GLN A 370 34.17 8.14 -15.52
C GLN A 370 35.27 8.05 -16.59
N ASP A 371 36.46 8.58 -16.29
CA ASP A 371 37.62 8.53 -17.18
C ASP A 371 38.50 7.27 -16.97
N LEU A 372 38.20 6.44 -15.96
CA LEU A 372 38.88 5.15 -15.68
C LEU A 372 37.87 4.01 -15.48
N PRO A 373 37.09 3.64 -16.52
CA PRO A 373 35.96 2.71 -16.42
C PRO A 373 36.35 1.25 -16.12
N ASP A 374 37.63 0.88 -16.16
CA ASP A 374 38.15 -0.44 -15.73
C ASP A 374 38.49 -0.49 -14.23
N SER A 375 38.23 0.59 -13.48
CA SER A 375 38.74 0.78 -12.11
C SER A 375 37.67 1.14 -11.09
N LEU A 376 37.88 0.67 -9.85
CA LEU A 376 37.03 0.93 -8.70
C LEU A 376 37.92 1.29 -7.50
N THR A 377 37.75 2.49 -6.94
CA THR A 377 38.46 2.92 -5.74
C THR A 377 37.53 2.92 -4.54
N LEU A 378 37.93 2.25 -3.46
CA LEU A 378 37.26 2.34 -2.18
C LEU A 378 37.92 3.44 -1.35
N ARG A 379 37.13 4.28 -0.70
CA ARG A 379 37.60 5.23 0.32
C ARG A 379 36.90 4.91 1.63
N TYR A 380 37.65 4.83 2.72
CA TYR A 380 37.09 4.45 4.02
C TYR A 380 37.65 5.27 5.18
N THR A 381 36.89 5.35 6.28
CA THR A 381 37.36 5.94 7.55
C THR A 381 37.97 4.88 8.47
N PRO A 382 39.09 5.16 9.18
CA PRO A 382 39.64 4.22 10.16
C PRO A 382 38.66 3.89 11.30
N THR A 383 38.55 2.61 11.66
CA THR A 383 37.83 2.14 12.85
C THR A 383 38.71 2.35 14.07
N GLN A 384 38.16 2.91 15.16
CA GLN A 384 38.98 3.25 16.32
C GLN A 384 39.42 1.98 17.07
N ILE A 385 40.73 1.80 17.23
CA ILE A 385 41.34 0.67 17.97
C ILE A 385 40.87 0.60 19.44
N LYS A 386 40.25 1.67 19.95
CA LYS A 386 39.63 1.74 21.29
C LYS A 386 38.23 1.10 21.38
N SER A 387 37.52 0.94 20.26
CA SER A 387 36.18 0.31 20.20
C SER A 387 36.22 -1.10 19.61
N SER A 388 37.28 -1.47 18.89
CA SER A 388 37.61 -2.85 18.54
C SER A 388 39.11 -3.03 18.42
N ARG A 389 39.61 -4.17 18.91
CA ARG A 389 40.91 -4.67 18.47
C ARG A 389 40.75 -5.33 17.10
N PHE A 390 41.70 -5.11 16.21
CA PHE A 390 41.83 -5.81 14.91
C PHE A 390 43.25 -5.60 14.39
N ASP A 391 43.68 -6.44 13.45
CA ASP A 391 45.04 -6.44 12.91
C ASP A 391 45.11 -5.75 11.53
N LEU A 392 44.12 -6.00 10.67
CA LEU A 392 44.05 -5.45 9.31
C LEU A 392 42.62 -5.34 8.78
N TYR A 393 42.48 -4.67 7.63
CA TYR A 393 41.26 -4.69 6.81
C TYR A 393 41.38 -5.69 5.66
N ARG A 394 40.30 -6.45 5.42
CA ARG A 394 40.12 -7.27 4.22
C ARG A 394 39.10 -6.62 3.30
N PHE A 395 39.48 -6.41 2.04
CA PHE A 395 38.63 -5.89 0.97
C PHE A 395 38.52 -6.94 -0.13
N ARG A 396 37.30 -7.38 -0.47
CA ARG A 396 37.02 -8.28 -1.60
C ARG A 396 36.01 -7.63 -2.53
N ILE A 397 36.28 -7.71 -3.81
CA ILE A 397 35.34 -7.39 -4.89
C ILE A 397 35.03 -8.67 -5.66
N SER A 398 33.75 -8.92 -5.93
CA SER A 398 33.27 -10.04 -6.74
C SER A 398 32.19 -9.61 -7.72
N ASP A 399 32.17 -10.18 -8.92
CA ASP A 399 31.04 -10.10 -9.84
C ASP A 399 30.06 -11.28 -9.67
N ASP A 400 28.97 -11.30 -10.43
CA ASP A 400 27.95 -12.36 -10.36
C ASP A 400 28.45 -13.75 -10.81
N ASN A 401 29.56 -13.80 -11.57
CA ASN A 401 30.28 -15.05 -11.87
C ASN A 401 31.17 -15.51 -10.70
N ASN A 402 31.12 -14.81 -9.56
CA ASN A 402 31.96 -15.01 -8.37
C ASN A 402 33.47 -14.81 -8.64
N THR A 403 33.80 -14.04 -9.68
CA THR A 403 35.18 -13.71 -10.06
C THR A 403 35.74 -12.71 -9.06
N THR A 404 36.70 -13.13 -8.23
CA THR A 404 37.13 -12.39 -7.05
C THR A 404 38.47 -11.68 -7.24
N LYS A 405 38.57 -10.47 -6.67
CA LYS A 405 39.84 -9.79 -6.40
C LYS A 405 39.84 -9.35 -4.93
N GLU A 406 40.89 -9.70 -4.20
CA GLU A 406 41.01 -9.39 -2.78
C GLU A 406 42.28 -8.58 -2.48
N LYS A 407 42.21 -7.73 -1.46
CA LYS A 407 43.33 -6.96 -0.91
C LYS A 407 43.24 -6.94 0.62
N HIS A 408 44.39 -7.13 1.26
CA HIS A 408 44.56 -6.86 2.69
C HIS A 408 45.31 -5.54 2.83
N VAL A 409 44.87 -4.70 3.77
CA VAL A 409 45.40 -3.35 3.97
C VAL A 409 45.48 -3.07 5.47
N ASP A 410 46.68 -2.74 5.94
CA ASP A 410 46.91 -2.24 7.30
C ASP A 410 46.35 -0.81 7.39
N ASP A 411 45.89 -0.36 8.56
CA ASP A 411 45.09 0.89 8.77
C ASP A 411 45.81 2.23 8.43
N THR A 412 46.95 2.18 7.75
CA THR A 412 47.71 3.34 7.28
C THR A 412 47.11 4.02 6.05
N ASP A 413 46.33 3.31 5.21
CA ASP A 413 45.98 3.78 3.85
C ASP A 413 44.46 3.80 3.60
N THR A 414 43.83 4.96 3.82
CA THR A 414 42.36 5.20 3.69
C THR A 414 41.74 5.03 2.29
N LYS A 415 42.49 4.47 1.32
CA LYS A 415 42.08 4.27 -0.08
C LYS A 415 42.58 2.94 -0.64
N VAL A 416 41.70 2.22 -1.35
CA VAL A 416 42.02 0.92 -1.97
C VAL A 416 41.47 0.84 -3.40
N THR A 417 42.35 0.97 -4.40
CA THR A 417 41.98 0.88 -5.82
C THR A 417 42.15 -0.53 -6.38
N PHE A 418 41.17 -0.98 -7.15
CA PHE A 418 41.16 -2.22 -7.94
C PHE A 418 41.03 -1.83 -9.42
N GLY A 419 41.92 -2.32 -10.30
CA GLY A 419 41.90 -2.06 -11.75
C GLY A 419 41.80 -3.34 -12.58
N GLY A 420 41.67 -3.19 -13.90
CA GLY A 420 41.43 -4.29 -14.83
C GLY A 420 40.11 -5.02 -14.56
N LEU A 421 39.07 -4.27 -14.19
CA LEU A 421 37.68 -4.70 -14.08
C LEU A 421 36.97 -4.49 -15.43
N THR A 422 35.74 -4.98 -15.56
CA THR A 422 34.96 -4.88 -16.80
C THR A 422 34.14 -3.58 -16.79
N PRO A 423 34.35 -2.65 -17.76
CA PRO A 423 33.52 -1.45 -17.91
C PRO A 423 32.02 -1.75 -17.91
N GLY A 424 31.24 -0.86 -17.32
CA GLY A 424 29.78 -1.00 -17.24
C GLY A 424 29.28 -2.10 -16.30
N LYS A 425 30.12 -2.99 -15.76
CA LYS A 425 29.68 -4.14 -14.95
C LYS A 425 29.36 -3.78 -13.50
N LEU A 426 28.37 -4.47 -12.92
CA LEU A 426 28.03 -4.40 -11.49
C LEU A 426 29.03 -5.22 -10.65
N TYR A 427 29.51 -4.65 -9.54
CA TYR A 427 30.43 -5.30 -8.63
C TYR A 427 29.97 -5.25 -7.18
N ASN A 428 30.02 -6.40 -6.52
CA ASN A 428 29.74 -6.57 -5.10
C ASN A 428 31.04 -6.35 -4.31
N VAL A 429 31.06 -5.31 -3.49
CA VAL A 429 32.17 -4.92 -2.62
C VAL A 429 31.87 -5.37 -1.20
N THR A 430 32.84 -6.02 -0.58
CA THR A 430 32.72 -6.64 0.75
C THR A 430 33.95 -6.31 1.58
N VAL A 431 33.75 -5.80 2.81
CA VAL A 431 34.82 -5.26 3.66
C VAL A 431 34.68 -5.76 5.10
N TRP A 432 35.77 -6.22 5.68
CA TRP A 432 35.86 -6.68 7.07
C TRP A 432 37.03 -6.02 7.79
N THR A 433 36.92 -5.85 9.11
CA THR A 433 38.10 -5.88 9.99
C THR A 433 38.38 -7.33 10.39
N VAL A 434 39.66 -7.69 10.54
CA VAL A 434 40.08 -9.07 10.88
C VAL A 434 40.96 -9.04 12.12
N SER A 435 40.71 -9.93 13.08
CA SER A 435 41.49 -10.12 14.30
C SER A 435 41.83 -11.59 14.49
N GLU A 436 43.11 -11.95 14.40
CA GLU A 436 43.65 -13.31 14.59
C GLU A 436 42.94 -14.41 13.76
N GLY A 437 42.40 -14.02 12.60
CA GLY A 437 41.66 -14.89 11.69
C GLY A 437 40.13 -14.88 11.87
N VAL A 438 39.61 -14.20 12.90
CA VAL A 438 38.17 -13.94 13.08
C VAL A 438 37.81 -12.65 12.34
N GLU A 439 36.80 -12.72 11.48
CA GLU A 439 36.32 -11.57 10.69
C GLU A 439 35.16 -10.85 11.39
N SER A 440 35.00 -9.55 11.10
CA SER A 440 33.85 -8.79 11.55
C SER A 440 32.55 -9.22 10.87
N ARG A 441 31.40 -8.66 11.28
CA ARG A 441 30.27 -8.58 10.35
C ARG A 441 30.70 -7.70 9.15
N PRO A 442 30.50 -8.13 7.88
CA PRO A 442 30.99 -7.38 6.73
C PRO A 442 30.17 -6.12 6.46
N ILE A 443 30.83 -5.08 5.97
CA ILE A 443 30.17 -4.00 5.24
C ILE A 443 30.00 -4.45 3.79
N LEU A 444 28.75 -4.47 3.34
CA LEU A 444 28.37 -4.79 1.97
C LEU A 444 28.06 -3.49 1.21
N ARG A 445 28.60 -3.36 0.00
CA ARG A 445 28.33 -2.27 -0.94
C ARG A 445 28.21 -2.86 -2.35
N GLN A 446 27.45 -2.21 -3.21
CA GLN A 446 27.37 -2.54 -4.63
C GLN A 446 27.51 -1.24 -5.42
N ASP A 447 28.22 -1.27 -6.54
CA ASP A 447 28.20 -0.20 -7.52
C ASP A 447 28.51 -0.76 -8.91
N ARG A 448 28.05 -0.06 -9.95
CA ARG A 448 28.26 -0.39 -11.35
C ARG A 448 29.30 0.57 -11.92
N LEU A 449 30.30 0.03 -12.65
CA LEU A 449 31.29 0.86 -13.34
C LEU A 449 30.64 1.65 -14.48
N PHE A 450 31.27 2.74 -14.93
CA PHE A 450 30.81 3.43 -16.13
C PHE A 450 31.04 2.55 -17.37
N PRO A 451 30.07 2.44 -18.30
CA PRO A 451 30.30 1.78 -19.59
C PRO A 451 31.20 2.65 -20.48
N GLU A 452 32.00 2.01 -21.34
CA GLU A 452 32.79 2.75 -22.33
C GLU A 452 31.89 3.50 -23.33
N PRO A 453 32.31 4.67 -23.82
CA PRO A 453 31.64 5.36 -24.93
C PRO A 453 31.86 4.61 -26.25
N ILE A 454 30.98 4.86 -27.22
CA ILE A 454 31.17 4.42 -28.61
C ILE A 454 32.25 5.24 -29.32
N ASN A 455 32.90 4.67 -30.34
CA ASN A 455 33.97 5.34 -31.10
C ASN A 455 33.48 6.27 -32.22
N GLY A 456 32.28 6.05 -32.76
CA GLY A 456 31.78 6.76 -33.94
C GLY A 456 30.29 6.55 -34.19
N ILE A 457 29.65 7.55 -34.78
CA ILE A 457 28.26 7.51 -35.25
C ILE A 457 28.27 7.73 -36.77
N HIS A 458 27.56 6.89 -37.51
CA HIS A 458 27.48 6.94 -38.97
C HIS A 458 26.02 6.89 -39.43
N ALA A 459 25.69 7.59 -40.52
CA ALA A 459 24.38 7.49 -41.17
C ALA A 459 24.44 6.49 -42.34
N ILE A 460 23.52 5.52 -42.36
CA ILE A 460 23.38 4.52 -43.44
C ILE A 460 22.45 5.03 -44.54
N ASP A 461 21.33 5.66 -44.16
CA ASP A 461 20.32 6.20 -45.06
C ASP A 461 19.88 7.59 -44.62
N VAL A 462 19.71 8.51 -45.57
CA VAL A 462 19.41 9.93 -45.34
C VAL A 462 18.42 10.40 -46.40
N ASN A 463 17.13 10.37 -46.06
CA ASN A 463 16.05 10.85 -46.92
C ASN A 463 15.71 12.32 -46.60
N ASP A 464 14.64 12.85 -47.18
CA ASP A 464 14.08 14.16 -46.80
C ASP A 464 13.42 14.16 -45.41
N THR A 465 12.88 13.01 -44.99
CA THR A 465 12.01 12.86 -43.81
C THR A 465 12.50 11.83 -42.78
N ARG A 466 13.61 11.13 -43.05
CA ARG A 466 14.23 10.15 -42.14
C ARG A 466 15.75 10.11 -42.22
N ILE A 467 16.38 9.69 -41.12
CA ILE A 467 17.81 9.38 -41.02
C ILE A 467 17.96 8.04 -40.27
N SER A 468 18.73 7.11 -40.83
CA SER A 468 19.10 5.84 -40.18
C SER A 468 20.55 5.89 -39.72
N LEU A 469 20.77 5.72 -38.42
CA LEU A 469 22.07 5.80 -37.74
C LEU A 469 22.57 4.41 -37.34
N THR A 470 23.89 4.26 -37.25
CA THR A 470 24.61 3.06 -36.78
C THR A 470 25.90 3.45 -36.06
N TRP A 471 26.38 2.58 -35.18
CA TRP A 471 27.61 2.78 -34.40
C TRP A 471 28.29 1.45 -34.05
N ASP A 472 29.56 1.54 -33.65
CA ASP A 472 30.33 0.40 -33.13
C ASP A 472 29.89 0.01 -31.71
N VAL A 473 30.07 -1.27 -31.36
CA VAL A 473 29.77 -1.79 -30.02
C VAL A 473 30.94 -1.48 -29.06
N PRO A 474 30.68 -0.88 -27.88
CA PRO A 474 31.72 -0.56 -26.88
C PRO A 474 32.24 -1.83 -26.18
N GLN A 475 33.37 -1.75 -25.48
CA GLN A 475 33.82 -2.86 -24.62
C GLN A 475 33.11 -2.84 -23.26
N GLY A 476 33.03 -4.01 -22.62
CA GLY A 476 32.39 -4.19 -21.32
C GLY A 476 30.94 -4.63 -21.40
N GLU A 477 30.17 -4.29 -20.38
CA GLU A 477 28.77 -4.71 -20.17
C GLU A 477 27.83 -3.51 -20.29
N TYR A 478 26.85 -3.57 -21.20
CA TYR A 478 25.87 -2.52 -21.44
C TYR A 478 24.49 -3.11 -21.72
N ASP A 479 23.43 -2.38 -21.39
CA ASP A 479 22.05 -2.81 -21.60
C ASP A 479 21.41 -2.13 -22.83
N ALA A 480 21.74 -0.86 -23.06
CA ALA A 480 21.14 -0.07 -24.14
C ALA A 480 22.00 1.13 -24.58
N PHE A 481 21.62 1.71 -25.72
CA PHE A 481 22.08 2.98 -26.23
C PHE A 481 20.96 4.01 -26.15
N GLU A 482 21.31 5.23 -25.78
CA GLU A 482 20.41 6.38 -25.64
C GLU A 482 20.74 7.39 -26.74
N VAL A 483 19.79 7.67 -27.62
CA VAL A 483 19.94 8.56 -28.77
C VAL A 483 19.11 9.81 -28.54
N GLN A 484 19.80 10.90 -28.25
CA GLN A 484 19.24 12.21 -27.93
C GLN A 484 19.31 13.12 -29.16
N TYR A 485 18.24 13.83 -29.49
CA TYR A 485 18.24 14.84 -30.56
C TYR A 485 17.14 15.89 -30.35
N ILE A 486 17.26 17.03 -31.04
CA ILE A 486 16.23 18.07 -31.07
C ILE A 486 15.42 17.91 -32.36
N ASN A 487 14.09 17.80 -32.25
CA ASN A 487 13.19 17.62 -33.38
C ASN A 487 12.92 18.94 -34.16
N SER A 488 12.11 18.89 -35.22
CA SER A 488 11.73 20.05 -36.03
C SER A 488 11.07 21.19 -35.26
N ASP A 489 10.45 20.88 -34.13
CA ASP A 489 9.61 21.78 -33.34
C ASP A 489 10.34 22.19 -32.04
N ASP A 490 11.67 22.09 -32.07
CA ASP A 490 12.66 22.38 -31.02
C ASP A 490 12.47 21.61 -29.70
N ASN A 491 11.59 20.60 -29.69
CA ASN A 491 11.45 19.60 -28.63
C ASN A 491 12.66 18.65 -28.57
N TYR A 492 13.17 18.42 -27.36
CA TYR A 492 14.18 17.39 -27.07
C TYR A 492 13.55 16.00 -27.05
N MET A 493 14.17 15.06 -27.76
CA MET A 493 13.74 13.67 -27.90
C MET A 493 14.84 12.72 -27.40
N GLU A 494 14.47 11.73 -26.58
CA GLU A 494 15.35 10.65 -26.10
C GLU A 494 14.76 9.31 -26.55
N ASN A 495 15.49 8.59 -27.42
CA ASN A 495 15.10 7.25 -27.88
C ASN A 495 16.10 6.22 -27.37
N ILE A 496 15.62 5.13 -26.75
CA ILE A 496 16.47 4.06 -26.19
C ILE A 496 16.37 2.82 -27.08
N THR A 497 17.50 2.19 -27.40
CA THR A 497 17.59 0.97 -28.22
C THR A 497 18.68 0.04 -27.71
N SER A 498 18.43 -1.28 -27.69
CA SER A 498 19.46 -2.29 -27.41
C SER A 498 20.28 -2.68 -28.65
N HIS A 499 19.83 -2.30 -29.85
CA HIS A 499 20.53 -2.52 -31.11
C HIS A 499 21.51 -1.38 -31.41
N ASN A 500 22.63 -1.67 -32.07
CA ASN A 500 23.65 -0.68 -32.44
C ASN A 500 23.27 0.20 -33.66
N ALA A 501 21.97 0.34 -33.92
CA ALA A 501 21.41 1.15 -34.99
C ALA A 501 19.98 1.60 -34.63
N ILE A 502 19.55 2.73 -35.20
CA ILE A 502 18.19 3.26 -35.06
C ILE A 502 17.77 3.99 -36.34
N THR A 503 16.46 4.08 -36.62
CA THR A 503 15.93 4.93 -37.69
C THR A 503 14.99 5.97 -37.10
N ILE A 504 15.32 7.24 -37.34
CA ILE A 504 14.55 8.40 -36.90
C ILE A 504 13.74 8.91 -38.09
N SER A 505 12.42 8.98 -37.94
CA SER A 505 11.47 9.48 -38.94
C SER A 505 10.87 10.84 -38.53
N ASN A 506 9.99 11.39 -39.38
CA ASN A 506 9.27 12.65 -39.17
C ASN A 506 10.19 13.88 -39.02
N LEU A 507 11.39 13.82 -39.61
CA LEU A 507 12.30 14.95 -39.71
C LEU A 507 11.85 15.91 -40.82
N LYS A 508 12.21 17.20 -40.75
CA LYS A 508 11.94 18.16 -41.83
C LYS A 508 13.01 18.09 -42.94
N PRO A 509 12.62 18.27 -44.22
CA PRO A 509 13.56 18.32 -45.35
C PRO A 509 14.61 19.44 -45.22
N HIS A 510 15.79 19.18 -45.78
CA HIS A 510 16.94 20.10 -45.84
C HIS A 510 17.34 20.77 -44.50
N ARG A 511 17.13 20.10 -43.37
CA ARG A 511 17.50 20.59 -42.02
C ARG A 511 18.62 19.72 -41.44
N ASN A 512 19.58 20.38 -40.77
CA ASN A 512 20.68 19.71 -40.08
C ASN A 512 20.23 19.28 -38.67
N TYR A 513 20.37 18.00 -38.37
CA TYR A 513 20.04 17.38 -37.09
C TYR A 513 21.30 16.88 -36.41
N THR A 514 21.49 17.22 -35.13
CA THR A 514 22.59 16.71 -34.31
C THR A 514 22.04 15.65 -33.37
N PHE A 515 22.65 14.48 -33.39
CA PHE A 515 22.33 13.34 -32.55
C PHE A 515 23.48 13.12 -31.57
N THR A 516 23.16 13.04 -30.29
CA THR A 516 24.08 12.69 -29.21
C THR A 516 23.75 11.29 -28.73
N LEU A 517 24.76 10.45 -28.54
CA LEU A 517 24.60 9.06 -28.16
C LEU A 517 25.38 8.75 -26.89
N VAL A 518 24.71 8.07 -25.96
CA VAL A 518 25.22 7.67 -24.65
C VAL A 518 24.99 6.17 -24.47
N VAL A 519 25.98 5.45 -23.96
CA VAL A 519 25.84 4.03 -23.59
C VAL A 519 25.27 3.95 -22.17
N ARG A 520 24.20 3.17 -21.97
CA ARG A 520 23.57 2.90 -20.67
C ARG A 520 23.95 1.50 -20.21
N SER A 521 24.32 1.38 -18.95
CA SER A 521 24.47 0.09 -18.27
C SER A 521 23.88 0.19 -16.87
N GLY A 522 23.14 -0.83 -16.46
CA GLY A 522 22.23 -0.78 -15.33
C GLY A 522 20.89 -0.13 -15.68
N SER A 523 19.87 -0.45 -14.89
CA SER A 523 18.57 0.23 -14.88
C SER A 523 18.51 1.25 -13.74
N GLU A 524 17.47 2.07 -13.68
CA GLU A 524 17.23 2.96 -12.54
C GLU A 524 17.03 2.20 -11.21
N PHE A 525 16.72 0.90 -11.28
CA PHE A 525 16.66 0.00 -10.12
C PHE A 525 17.99 -0.75 -9.85
N SER A 526 19.00 -0.65 -10.74
CA SER A 526 20.23 -1.44 -10.70
C SER A 526 21.49 -0.63 -11.11
N TYR A 527 21.65 0.53 -10.47
CA TYR A 527 22.80 1.44 -10.60
C TYR A 527 23.06 1.91 -12.06
N LEU A 528 22.08 2.58 -12.68
CA LEU A 528 22.24 3.18 -14.01
C LEU A 528 23.49 4.08 -14.09
N ARG A 529 24.43 3.69 -14.95
CA ARG A 529 25.57 4.50 -15.38
C ARG A 529 25.45 4.83 -16.87
N ARG A 530 25.95 6.01 -17.23
CA ARG A 530 25.94 6.58 -18.58
C ARG A 530 27.37 6.87 -19.02
N SER A 531 27.76 6.46 -20.23
CA SER A 531 29.10 6.79 -20.78
C SER A 531 29.27 8.29 -20.99
N ASN A 532 30.50 8.72 -21.28
CA ASN A 532 30.71 10.03 -21.89
C ASN A 532 29.91 10.12 -23.22
N PRO A 533 29.25 11.25 -23.54
CA PRO A 533 28.42 11.40 -24.73
C PRO A 533 29.26 11.62 -25.99
N LEU A 534 28.85 11.03 -27.11
CA LEU A 534 29.39 11.31 -28.45
C LEU A 534 28.32 11.94 -29.34
N SER A 535 28.63 13.01 -30.08
CA SER A 535 27.67 13.72 -30.93
C SER A 535 28.10 13.77 -32.39
N ALA A 536 27.15 13.63 -33.32
CA ALA A 536 27.35 13.77 -34.76
C ALA A 536 26.16 14.48 -35.44
N SER A 537 26.42 15.23 -36.51
CA SER A 537 25.41 16.04 -37.22
C SER A 537 25.21 15.58 -38.66
N PHE A 538 23.96 15.46 -39.10
CA PHE A 538 23.57 15.01 -40.43
C PHE A 538 22.40 15.84 -40.99
N THR A 539 22.44 16.20 -42.27
CA THR A 539 21.41 17.02 -42.94
C THR A 539 20.50 16.16 -43.81
N THR A 540 19.18 16.32 -43.68
CA THR A 540 18.18 15.66 -44.53
C THR A 540 18.23 16.15 -46.00
N SER A 541 17.70 15.33 -46.91
CA SER A 541 17.63 15.66 -48.35
C SER A 541 16.62 16.78 -48.65
N GLU A 542 16.76 17.42 -49.83
CA GLU A 542 15.76 18.37 -50.36
C GLU A 542 14.45 17.67 -50.75
N SER A 543 13.32 18.37 -50.57
CA SER A 543 11.98 17.93 -51.01
C SER A 543 11.27 19.03 -51.81
N TYR A 544 9.95 18.91 -51.99
CA TYR A 544 9.12 19.96 -52.59
C TYR A 544 8.94 21.14 -51.62
N PRO A 545 8.98 22.40 -52.10
CA PRO A 545 8.74 23.56 -51.24
C PRO A 545 7.28 23.60 -50.79
N GLY A 546 7.06 24.16 -49.61
CA GLY A 546 5.75 24.38 -49.00
C GLY A 546 4.94 25.46 -49.71
N ARG A 547 3.82 25.84 -49.08
CA ARG A 547 2.86 26.76 -49.69
C ARG A 547 3.33 28.21 -49.58
N VAL A 548 3.33 28.94 -50.70
CA VAL A 548 3.60 30.38 -50.71
C VAL A 548 2.43 31.11 -50.02
N GLU A 549 2.75 31.81 -48.94
CA GLU A 549 1.84 32.59 -48.11
C GLU A 549 1.75 34.06 -48.56
N LYS A 550 0.84 34.81 -47.92
CA LYS A 550 0.67 36.27 -48.06
C LYS A 550 0.51 36.75 -49.51
N PHE A 551 0.09 35.88 -50.44
CA PHE A 551 -0.10 36.21 -51.84
C PHE A 551 -1.33 37.12 -52.03
N HIS A 552 -1.10 38.42 -52.03
CA HIS A 552 -2.14 39.43 -52.20
C HIS A 552 -1.66 40.60 -53.08
N PRO A 553 -2.57 41.33 -53.74
CA PRO A 553 -2.22 42.55 -54.44
C PRO A 553 -1.83 43.68 -53.48
N THR A 554 -1.00 44.60 -53.96
CA THR A 554 -0.56 45.82 -53.27
C THR A 554 -0.93 47.10 -54.03
N ASP A 555 -1.05 47.02 -55.36
CA ASP A 555 -1.60 48.06 -56.23
C ASP A 555 -2.39 47.42 -57.38
N ILE A 556 -3.48 48.06 -57.81
CA ILE A 556 -4.43 47.54 -58.79
C ILE A 556 -4.84 48.66 -59.76
N GLN A 557 -4.20 48.71 -60.91
CA GLN A 557 -4.49 49.66 -61.99
C GLN A 557 -5.37 48.99 -63.07
N PRO A 558 -6.00 49.74 -64.00
CA PRO A 558 -6.88 49.15 -65.01
C PRO A 558 -6.23 48.08 -65.91
N SER A 559 -4.92 48.18 -66.15
CA SER A 559 -4.16 47.30 -67.05
C SER A 559 -2.94 46.61 -66.42
N GLU A 560 -2.70 46.80 -65.11
CA GLU A 560 -1.62 46.14 -64.38
C GLU A 560 -1.93 45.98 -62.90
N ILE A 561 -1.27 45.00 -62.27
CA ILE A 561 -1.45 44.65 -60.86
C ILE A 561 -0.09 44.32 -60.25
N SER A 562 0.15 44.81 -59.03
CA SER A 562 1.33 44.50 -58.23
C SER A 562 0.94 43.51 -57.14
N PHE A 563 1.73 42.45 -56.97
CA PHE A 563 1.60 41.44 -55.91
C PHE A 563 2.76 41.50 -54.94
N GLU A 564 2.49 41.08 -53.71
CA GLU A 564 3.46 40.71 -52.68
C GLU A 564 3.19 39.27 -52.24
N TRP A 565 4.23 38.56 -51.79
CA TRP A 565 4.14 37.18 -51.30
C TRP A 565 5.29 36.84 -50.36
N PHE A 566 5.15 35.75 -49.61
CA PHE A 566 6.16 35.28 -48.67
C PHE A 566 6.20 33.74 -48.66
N LEU A 567 7.38 33.14 -48.48
CA LEU A 567 7.53 31.72 -48.18
C LEU A 567 8.34 31.62 -46.88
N PRO A 568 7.80 31.03 -45.80
CA PRO A 568 8.56 30.84 -44.56
C PRO A 568 9.82 30.00 -44.80
N ASP A 569 10.94 30.33 -44.17
CA ASP A 569 12.20 29.58 -44.34
C ASP A 569 12.05 28.10 -43.95
N GLY A 570 11.26 27.82 -42.91
CA GLY A 570 10.91 26.47 -42.46
C GLY A 570 9.96 25.68 -43.38
N GLU A 571 9.43 26.33 -44.43
CA GLU A 571 8.64 25.73 -45.52
C GLU A 571 9.43 25.70 -46.85
N SER A 572 10.70 26.12 -46.86
CA SER A 572 11.54 26.08 -48.07
C SER A 572 11.83 24.65 -48.54
N ASN A 573 11.99 23.72 -47.60
CA ASN A 573 12.27 22.29 -47.79
C ASN A 573 13.47 21.96 -48.71
N GLY A 574 14.33 22.95 -49.00
CA GLY A 574 15.37 22.86 -50.01
C GLY A 574 15.74 24.24 -50.56
N ILE A 575 16.58 24.27 -51.60
CA ILE A 575 17.08 25.54 -52.15
C ILE A 575 16.09 26.05 -53.21
N ILE A 576 15.40 27.16 -52.91
CA ILE A 576 14.45 27.80 -53.83
C ILE A 576 15.20 28.34 -55.06
N LYS A 577 14.77 27.93 -56.27
CA LYS A 577 15.32 28.36 -57.56
C LYS A 577 14.58 29.54 -58.18
N LYS A 578 13.25 29.62 -58.01
CA LYS A 578 12.39 30.70 -58.49
C LYS A 578 10.98 30.63 -57.88
N PHE A 579 10.23 31.72 -58.04
CA PHE A 579 8.77 31.75 -57.93
C PHE A 579 8.16 31.94 -59.32
N THR A 580 7.01 31.33 -59.59
CA THR A 580 6.26 31.49 -60.85
C THR A 580 4.83 31.91 -60.56
N ILE A 581 4.37 32.99 -61.18
CA ILE A 581 2.96 33.40 -61.21
C ILE A 581 2.32 33.00 -62.53
N THR A 582 1.34 32.11 -62.49
CA THR A 582 0.52 31.68 -63.63
C THR A 582 -0.83 32.38 -63.58
N TYR A 583 -1.21 33.10 -64.62
CA TYR A 583 -2.43 33.93 -64.64
C TYR A 583 -3.24 33.78 -65.93
N GLY A 584 -4.56 33.92 -65.84
CA GLY A 584 -5.47 33.83 -66.98
C GLY A 584 -6.84 34.43 -66.69
N LEU A 585 -7.66 34.61 -67.73
CA LEU A 585 -9.05 35.06 -67.58
C LEU A 585 -9.89 33.98 -66.90
N GLU A 586 -10.81 34.37 -66.01
CA GLU A 586 -11.70 33.42 -65.35
C GLU A 586 -12.55 32.63 -66.37
N GLY A 587 -12.50 31.29 -66.27
CA GLY A 587 -13.14 30.37 -67.22
C GLY A 587 -12.36 30.11 -68.51
N SER A 588 -11.18 30.72 -68.72
CA SER A 588 -10.32 30.43 -69.88
C SER A 588 -9.31 29.33 -69.57
N SER A 589 -9.05 28.46 -70.55
CA SER A 589 -7.93 27.52 -70.54
C SER A 589 -6.59 28.17 -70.93
N HIS A 590 -6.61 29.38 -71.52
CA HIS A 590 -5.39 30.09 -71.89
C HIS A 590 -4.83 30.84 -70.68
N THR A 591 -3.64 30.43 -70.25
CA THR A 591 -2.89 31.06 -69.16
C THR A 591 -1.52 31.52 -69.66
N GLN A 592 -0.96 32.52 -68.97
CA GLN A 592 0.36 33.08 -69.17
C GLN A 592 1.15 32.91 -67.87
N MET A 593 2.48 32.80 -67.97
CA MET A 593 3.37 32.57 -66.81
C MET A 593 4.39 33.70 -66.69
N ARG A 594 4.74 34.05 -65.46
CA ARG A 594 5.80 35.00 -65.14
C ARG A 594 6.69 34.47 -64.02
N ASP A 595 7.98 34.31 -64.33
CA ASP A 595 9.00 33.90 -63.36
C ASP A 595 9.61 35.10 -62.62
N PHE A 596 9.99 34.87 -61.37
CA PHE A 596 10.63 35.78 -60.42
C PHE A 596 11.77 35.04 -59.68
N LYS A 597 12.82 35.76 -59.27
CA LYS A 597 14.00 35.17 -58.61
C LYS A 597 13.70 34.76 -57.15
N PRO A 598 14.53 33.89 -56.52
CA PRO A 598 14.35 33.49 -55.11
C PRO A 598 14.31 34.65 -54.10
N ALA A 599 14.99 35.76 -54.41
CA ALA A 599 15.02 36.96 -53.56
C ALA A 599 13.95 38.00 -53.94
N GLU A 600 13.05 37.70 -54.87
CA GLU A 600 11.98 38.60 -55.31
C GLU A 600 10.65 38.19 -54.64
N PHE A 601 10.25 38.96 -53.64
CA PHE A 601 9.00 38.78 -52.85
C PHE A 601 7.84 39.66 -53.35
N ARG A 602 8.06 40.41 -54.45
CA ARG A 602 7.11 41.35 -55.06
C ARG A 602 7.24 41.31 -56.57
N GLY A 603 6.12 41.47 -57.28
CA GLY A 603 6.09 41.34 -58.74
C GLY A 603 4.91 42.05 -59.38
N VAL A 604 5.10 42.52 -60.63
CA VAL A 604 4.07 43.27 -61.38
C VAL A 604 3.67 42.49 -62.63
N ILE A 605 2.38 42.27 -62.80
CA ILE A 605 1.79 41.69 -64.02
C ILE A 605 1.13 42.83 -64.81
N ARG A 606 1.56 43.02 -66.06
CA ARG A 606 1.12 44.11 -66.96
C ARG A 606 0.41 43.57 -68.20
N GLY A 607 -0.36 44.42 -68.88
CA GLY A 607 -1.08 44.06 -70.10
C GLY A 607 -2.44 43.38 -69.85
N LEU A 608 -3.00 43.59 -68.65
CA LEU A 608 -4.32 43.11 -68.28
C LEU A 608 -5.41 43.98 -68.92
N THR A 609 -6.62 43.44 -69.03
CA THR A 609 -7.76 44.13 -69.66
C THR A 609 -8.70 44.73 -68.60
N PRO A 610 -9.01 46.05 -68.65
CA PRO A 610 -9.93 46.69 -67.71
C PRO A 610 -11.31 46.00 -67.65
N GLY A 611 -11.89 45.92 -66.45
CA GLY A 611 -13.22 45.36 -66.21
C GLY A 611 -13.34 43.83 -66.26
N LYS A 612 -12.30 43.10 -66.73
CA LYS A 612 -12.28 41.62 -66.74
C LYS A 612 -11.86 41.04 -65.40
N ILE A 613 -12.16 39.75 -65.20
CA ILE A 613 -11.75 38.98 -64.01
C ILE A 613 -10.60 38.06 -64.41
N TYR A 614 -9.52 38.11 -63.66
CA TYR A 614 -8.35 37.25 -63.80
C TYR A 614 -8.15 36.38 -62.55
N VAL A 615 -7.69 35.16 -62.77
CA VAL A 615 -7.24 34.23 -61.75
C VAL A 615 -5.72 34.15 -61.82
N PHE A 616 -5.04 34.34 -60.69
CA PHE A 616 -3.59 34.29 -60.54
C PHE A 616 -3.24 33.14 -59.59
N ARG A 617 -2.17 32.43 -59.87
CA ARG A 617 -1.64 31.31 -59.07
C ARG A 617 -0.16 31.52 -58.84
N ILE A 618 0.34 31.36 -57.63
CA ILE A 618 1.79 31.39 -57.34
C ILE A 618 2.28 30.04 -56.81
N GLN A 619 3.48 29.65 -57.23
CA GLN A 619 4.22 28.46 -56.79
C GLN A 619 5.71 28.80 -56.64
N ALA A 620 6.42 28.06 -55.77
CA ALA A 620 7.88 28.06 -55.65
C ALA A 620 8.47 26.76 -56.25
N GLU A 621 9.75 26.75 -56.62
CA GLU A 621 10.45 25.58 -57.19
C GLU A 621 11.77 25.28 -56.44
N THR A 622 12.02 24.03 -56.02
CA THR A 622 13.31 23.54 -55.48
C THR A 622 14.08 22.74 -56.53
N LYS A 623 15.12 21.98 -56.13
CA LYS A 623 15.73 20.95 -57.00
C LYS A 623 14.74 19.89 -57.47
N ILE A 624 13.74 19.54 -56.64
CA ILE A 624 12.82 18.41 -56.87
C ILE A 624 11.63 18.80 -57.77
N GLY A 625 11.05 19.99 -57.57
CA GLY A 625 9.94 20.47 -58.40
C GLY A 625 9.17 21.64 -57.78
N PHE A 626 7.96 21.87 -58.29
CA PHE A 626 7.08 22.94 -57.82
C PHE A 626 6.29 22.54 -56.56
N GLY A 627 6.14 23.49 -55.64
CA GLY A 627 5.25 23.40 -54.48
C GLY A 627 3.78 23.63 -54.81
N PRO A 628 2.86 23.53 -53.82
CA PRO A 628 1.43 23.68 -54.01
C PRO A 628 1.02 25.13 -54.37
N GLU A 629 -0.01 25.28 -55.22
CA GLU A 629 -0.45 26.59 -55.72
C GLU A 629 -1.27 27.41 -54.69
N THR A 630 -0.98 28.70 -54.59
CA THR A 630 -1.82 29.68 -53.87
C THR A 630 -2.52 30.58 -54.88
N ILE A 631 -3.85 30.75 -54.75
CA ILE A 631 -4.71 31.32 -55.78
C ILE A 631 -5.30 32.66 -55.33
N TRP A 632 -5.19 33.69 -56.17
CA TRP A 632 -5.90 34.97 -56.02
C TRP A 632 -6.84 35.22 -57.20
N LYS A 633 -8.00 35.85 -56.96
CA LYS A 633 -8.93 36.30 -58.01
C LYS A 633 -9.11 37.81 -57.95
N GLN A 634 -8.91 38.50 -59.07
CA GLN A 634 -9.08 39.95 -59.14
C GLN A 634 -9.93 40.38 -60.35
N LYS A 635 -10.88 41.29 -60.11
CA LYS A 635 -11.52 42.08 -61.17
C LYS A 635 -10.74 43.37 -61.39
N MET A 636 -10.35 43.65 -62.62
CA MET A 636 -9.60 44.87 -62.97
C MET A 636 -10.54 46.09 -62.95
N PRO A 637 -10.12 47.23 -62.37
CA PRO A 637 -10.96 48.43 -62.29
C PRO A 637 -11.17 49.08 -63.66
N ILE A 638 -12.21 49.92 -63.74
CA ILE A 638 -12.46 50.85 -64.86
C ILE A 638 -12.44 52.25 -64.25
N LEU A 639 -11.67 53.16 -64.85
CA LEU A 639 -11.56 54.56 -64.41
C LEU A 639 -12.14 55.49 -65.48
N ALA A 640 -12.40 56.75 -65.11
CA ALA A 640 -12.82 57.78 -66.06
C ALA A 640 -11.74 58.01 -67.14
N PRO A 641 -12.10 58.33 -68.39
CA PRO A 641 -11.12 58.42 -69.48
C PRO A 641 -10.10 59.54 -69.21
N PRO A 642 -8.80 59.35 -69.51
CA PRO A 642 -7.78 60.37 -69.25
C PRO A 642 -8.15 61.76 -69.80
N LYS A 643 -7.89 62.81 -69.00
CA LYS A 643 -8.32 64.17 -69.33
C LYS A 643 -7.68 64.66 -70.64
N PRO A 644 -8.49 65.11 -71.63
CA PRO A 644 -7.97 65.64 -72.87
C PRO A 644 -7.07 66.88 -72.67
N PRO A 645 -6.06 67.10 -73.53
CA PRO A 645 -5.33 68.36 -73.58
C PRO A 645 -6.26 69.56 -73.75
N THR A 646 -5.94 70.71 -73.16
CA THR A 646 -6.80 71.91 -73.17
C THR A 646 -7.08 72.49 -74.56
N GLN A 647 -6.27 72.14 -75.55
CA GLN A 647 -6.47 72.51 -76.96
C GLN A 647 -7.57 71.67 -77.66
N VAL A 648 -8.05 70.60 -77.04
CA VAL A 648 -9.09 69.72 -77.58
C VAL A 648 -10.46 70.25 -77.16
N VAL A 649 -11.15 70.91 -78.09
CA VAL A 649 -12.46 71.54 -77.89
C VAL A 649 -13.38 71.32 -79.11
N PRO A 650 -14.72 71.42 -78.97
CA PRO A 650 -15.63 71.40 -80.11
C PRO A 650 -15.46 72.65 -80.99
N ASN A 651 -15.55 72.48 -82.30
CA ASN A 651 -15.48 73.59 -83.26
C ASN A 651 -16.87 74.01 -83.74
N GLU A 652 -17.09 75.32 -83.94
CA GLU A 652 -18.30 75.83 -84.61
C GLU A 652 -18.32 75.44 -86.11
N VAL A 653 -19.51 75.20 -86.65
CA VAL A 653 -19.76 74.99 -88.09
C VAL A 653 -20.66 76.09 -88.66
N CYS A 654 -21.78 76.41 -88.00
CA CYS A 654 -22.69 77.51 -88.36
C CYS A 654 -23.63 77.86 -87.19
N ARG A 655 -24.44 78.91 -87.34
CA ARG A 655 -25.37 79.42 -86.32
C ARG A 655 -26.63 80.07 -86.93
N SER A 656 -27.61 80.37 -86.10
CA SER A 656 -28.80 81.18 -86.42
C SER A 656 -29.27 82.02 -85.22
N SER A 657 -30.49 82.56 -85.24
CA SER A 657 -31.14 83.20 -84.08
C SER A 657 -31.43 82.24 -82.93
N THR A 658 -31.57 80.94 -83.18
CA THR A 658 -31.97 79.94 -82.16
C THR A 658 -31.13 78.65 -82.16
N THR A 659 -30.15 78.50 -83.06
CA THR A 659 -29.35 77.27 -83.21
C THR A 659 -27.86 77.52 -83.36
N ILE A 660 -27.03 76.54 -82.95
CA ILE A 660 -25.58 76.50 -83.16
C ILE A 660 -25.19 75.08 -83.56
N GLN A 661 -24.47 74.91 -84.68
CA GLN A 661 -23.91 73.62 -85.08
C GLN A 661 -22.44 73.50 -84.68
N ILE A 662 -22.09 72.40 -84.02
CA ILE A 662 -20.72 72.07 -83.58
C ILE A 662 -20.21 70.77 -84.19
N ARG A 663 -18.88 70.61 -84.22
CA ARG A 663 -18.16 69.41 -84.67
C ARG A 663 -17.21 68.90 -83.59
N PHE A 664 -17.24 67.59 -83.30
CA PHE A 664 -16.30 66.91 -82.40
C PHE A 664 -15.86 65.53 -82.94
N ARG A 665 -14.89 64.86 -82.30
CA ARG A 665 -14.25 63.63 -82.82
C ARG A 665 -14.03 62.57 -81.75
N LYS A 666 -14.03 61.28 -82.15
CA LYS A 666 -13.78 60.15 -81.22
C LYS A 666 -12.42 60.28 -80.52
N ASN A 667 -11.39 60.69 -81.25
CA ASN A 667 -10.02 60.78 -80.74
C ASN A 667 -9.78 61.95 -79.76
N TYR A 668 -10.83 62.64 -79.31
CA TYR A 668 -10.73 63.63 -78.24
C TYR A 668 -10.45 62.99 -76.87
N PHE A 669 -10.80 61.71 -76.68
CA PHE A 669 -10.63 60.99 -75.42
C PHE A 669 -9.81 59.70 -75.61
N SER A 670 -9.09 59.30 -74.55
CA SER A 670 -8.27 58.08 -74.52
C SER A 670 -9.03 56.90 -73.92
N GLU A 671 -8.89 55.72 -74.51
CA GLU A 671 -9.50 54.46 -74.04
C GLU A 671 -8.61 53.67 -73.04
N GLN A 672 -7.49 54.27 -72.58
CA GLN A 672 -6.52 53.63 -71.68
C GLN A 672 -7.11 53.13 -70.34
N HIS A 673 -8.16 53.78 -69.83
CA HIS A 673 -8.81 53.42 -68.57
C HIS A 673 -10.05 52.52 -68.75
N GLY A 674 -10.35 52.14 -69.99
CA GLY A 674 -11.59 51.49 -70.41
C GLY A 674 -12.10 52.09 -71.73
N ALA A 675 -12.86 51.32 -72.49
CA ALA A 675 -13.48 51.81 -73.73
C ALA A 675 -14.50 52.92 -73.45
N VAL A 676 -14.53 53.97 -74.27
CA VAL A 676 -15.48 55.07 -74.12
C VAL A 676 -16.83 54.66 -74.73
N ILE A 677 -17.85 54.51 -73.87
CA ILE A 677 -19.14 53.92 -74.20
C ILE A 677 -20.18 54.95 -74.71
N SER A 678 -20.11 56.21 -74.26
CA SER A 678 -21.06 57.27 -74.63
C SER A 678 -20.47 58.67 -74.43
N TYR A 679 -21.16 59.68 -74.99
CA TYR A 679 -20.79 61.08 -75.06
C TYR A 679 -22.04 61.95 -74.87
N THR A 680 -21.89 63.16 -74.34
CA THR A 680 -22.94 64.20 -74.35
C THR A 680 -22.35 65.61 -74.48
N ILE A 681 -23.21 66.60 -74.74
CA ILE A 681 -22.86 67.98 -75.04
C ILE A 681 -23.38 68.88 -73.93
N ILE A 682 -22.50 69.76 -73.42
CA ILE A 682 -22.80 70.75 -72.38
C ILE A 682 -22.61 72.15 -72.95
N VAL A 683 -23.62 72.99 -72.80
CA VAL A 683 -23.69 74.37 -73.32
C VAL A 683 -23.85 75.33 -72.15
N ALA A 684 -23.18 76.48 -72.19
CA ALA A 684 -23.25 77.51 -71.16
C ALA A 684 -23.32 78.92 -71.79
N GLU A 685 -24.15 79.80 -71.23
CA GLU A 685 -24.11 81.25 -71.48
C GLU A 685 -23.20 81.93 -70.43
N ASP A 686 -23.28 81.48 -69.17
CA ASP A 686 -22.33 81.80 -68.09
C ASP A 686 -21.44 80.56 -67.78
N ASP A 687 -20.21 80.55 -68.28
CA ASP A 687 -19.21 79.50 -68.02
C ASP A 687 -18.41 79.72 -66.73
N SER A 688 -18.72 80.74 -65.92
CA SER A 688 -18.16 80.90 -64.57
C SER A 688 -18.75 79.89 -63.57
N LYS A 689 -19.91 79.29 -63.88
CA LYS A 689 -20.54 78.27 -63.04
C LYS A 689 -19.90 76.91 -63.28
N ASN A 690 -19.71 76.14 -62.21
CA ASN A 690 -19.01 74.87 -62.30
C ASN A 690 -19.88 73.78 -62.93
N ALA A 691 -19.36 73.13 -63.97
CA ALA A 691 -20.07 72.18 -64.82
C ALA A 691 -19.58 70.74 -64.62
N SER A 692 -19.42 70.33 -63.35
CA SER A 692 -18.78 69.06 -62.95
C SER A 692 -19.72 68.06 -62.27
N GLY A 693 -21.04 68.33 -62.23
CA GLY A 693 -22.03 67.37 -61.75
C GLY A 693 -22.19 66.19 -62.72
N LEU A 694 -22.52 65.01 -62.20
CA LEU A 694 -22.90 63.85 -63.01
C LEU A 694 -24.25 64.12 -63.69
N GLU A 695 -25.23 64.50 -62.89
CA GLU A 695 -26.45 65.19 -63.34
C GLU A 695 -26.14 66.68 -63.58
N MET A 696 -26.81 67.25 -64.57
CA MET A 696 -26.66 68.64 -65.01
C MET A 696 -28.07 69.25 -65.15
N PRO A 697 -28.22 70.58 -65.16
CA PRO A 697 -29.47 71.22 -65.58
C PRO A 697 -29.90 70.76 -66.99
N SER A 698 -31.20 70.66 -67.23
CA SER A 698 -31.76 70.51 -68.58
C SER A 698 -32.04 71.87 -69.23
N TRP A 699 -32.37 71.87 -70.53
CA TRP A 699 -32.82 73.08 -71.22
C TRP A 699 -34.04 73.73 -70.55
N ARG A 700 -34.97 72.96 -69.95
CA ARG A 700 -36.13 73.53 -69.25
C ARG A 700 -35.70 74.25 -67.97
N ASP A 701 -34.75 73.68 -67.22
CA ASP A 701 -34.33 74.24 -65.93
C ASP A 701 -33.61 75.58 -66.09
N VAL A 702 -32.84 75.75 -67.17
CA VAL A 702 -32.18 77.03 -67.45
C VAL A 702 -33.14 78.15 -67.89
N GLN A 703 -34.37 77.85 -68.31
CA GLN A 703 -35.35 78.89 -68.67
C GLN A 703 -35.69 79.82 -67.49
N ALA A 704 -35.49 79.37 -66.24
CA ALA A 704 -35.66 80.20 -65.06
C ALA A 704 -34.56 81.26 -64.85
N TYR A 705 -33.48 81.24 -65.64
CA TYR A 705 -32.28 82.07 -65.43
C TYR A 705 -32.09 83.12 -66.53
N SER A 706 -31.82 84.36 -66.12
CA SER A 706 -31.55 85.49 -67.02
C SER A 706 -30.30 85.29 -67.89
N SER A 707 -29.27 84.62 -67.36
CA SER A 707 -28.15 84.04 -68.10
C SER A 707 -28.07 82.55 -67.79
N TRP A 708 -28.01 81.69 -68.81
CA TRP A 708 -28.10 80.24 -68.65
C TRP A 708 -26.79 79.64 -68.11
N PRO A 709 -26.82 78.99 -66.93
CA PRO A 709 -25.68 78.23 -66.45
C PRO A 709 -25.42 77.01 -67.35
N PRO A 710 -24.29 76.31 -67.20
CA PRO A 710 -23.96 75.13 -67.98
C PRO A 710 -25.03 74.05 -67.82
N TYR A 711 -25.63 73.64 -68.94
CA TYR A 711 -26.70 72.65 -69.01
C TYR A 711 -26.36 71.57 -70.04
N GLN A 712 -26.92 70.38 -69.85
CA GLN A 712 -26.73 69.26 -70.77
C GLN A 712 -27.87 69.23 -71.80
N VAL A 713 -27.48 69.10 -73.07
CA VAL A 713 -28.39 69.25 -74.21
C VAL A 713 -29.21 67.98 -74.48
N MET A 714 -28.66 66.81 -74.17
CA MET A 714 -29.21 65.51 -74.54
C MET A 714 -28.74 64.37 -73.61
N GLU A 715 -29.42 63.23 -73.67
CA GLU A 715 -28.95 62.01 -73.01
C GLU A 715 -27.61 61.50 -73.59
N PRO A 716 -26.74 60.85 -72.80
CA PRO A 716 -25.48 60.31 -73.30
C PRO A 716 -25.67 59.23 -74.37
N TYR A 717 -25.10 59.46 -75.56
CA TYR A 717 -25.23 58.59 -76.74
C TYR A 717 -23.86 58.26 -77.35
N ASN A 718 -23.79 57.31 -78.29
CA ASN A 718 -22.53 56.97 -78.96
C ASN A 718 -22.64 57.21 -80.48
N PRO A 719 -22.17 58.37 -80.98
CA PRO A 719 -22.16 58.65 -82.42
C PRO A 719 -21.13 57.82 -83.19
N PHE A 720 -20.01 57.48 -82.55
CA PHE A 720 -18.83 56.90 -83.22
C PHE A 720 -18.91 55.39 -83.47
N LYS A 721 -20.12 54.86 -83.70
CA LYS A 721 -20.33 53.45 -84.08
C LYS A 721 -19.82 53.15 -85.49
N ASN A 722 -20.09 54.05 -86.44
CA ASN A 722 -19.77 53.90 -87.87
C ASN A 722 -18.90 55.06 -88.41
N GLY A 723 -18.33 55.91 -87.55
CA GLY A 723 -17.58 57.11 -87.95
C GLY A 723 -16.69 57.66 -86.83
N SER A 724 -15.84 58.64 -87.17
CA SER A 724 -14.84 59.22 -86.25
C SER A 724 -15.02 60.72 -85.96
N VAL A 725 -15.97 61.36 -86.64
CA VAL A 725 -16.35 62.78 -86.55
C VAL A 725 -17.87 62.84 -86.42
N GLU A 726 -18.37 63.73 -85.56
CA GLU A 726 -19.79 63.97 -85.32
C GLU A 726 -20.09 65.47 -85.47
N ASP A 727 -21.16 65.79 -86.20
CA ASP A 727 -21.67 67.15 -86.37
C ASP A 727 -23.06 67.25 -85.72
N PHE A 728 -23.18 68.05 -84.67
CA PHE A 728 -24.40 68.16 -83.87
C PHE A 728 -24.94 69.60 -83.86
N THR A 729 -26.23 69.77 -84.17
CA THR A 729 -26.90 71.08 -84.16
C THR A 729 -27.71 71.26 -82.89
N ILE A 730 -27.24 72.15 -82.03
CA ILE A 730 -27.90 72.60 -80.80
C ILE A 730 -29.09 73.49 -81.18
N GLY A 731 -30.24 73.31 -80.52
CA GLY A 731 -31.41 74.20 -80.61
C GLY A 731 -32.54 73.74 -81.54
N THR A 732 -32.53 72.50 -82.01
CA THR A 732 -33.42 72.02 -83.09
C THR A 732 -34.76 71.41 -82.65
N GLU A 733 -34.96 71.15 -81.36
CA GLU A 733 -36.19 70.49 -80.86
C GLU A 733 -37.15 71.48 -80.19
N ASN A 734 -38.48 71.28 -80.37
CA ASN A 734 -39.44 71.89 -79.45
C ASN A 734 -39.45 71.09 -78.13
N CYS A 735 -39.01 71.74 -77.05
CA CYS A 735 -38.88 71.16 -75.72
C CYS A 735 -40.01 71.51 -74.74
N GLU A 736 -41.05 72.23 -75.17
CA GLU A 736 -42.16 72.67 -74.29
C GLU A 736 -42.81 71.51 -73.53
N ASN A 737 -42.97 70.34 -74.17
CA ASN A 737 -43.67 69.17 -73.62
C ASN A 737 -42.77 67.95 -73.27
N LYS A 738 -41.46 68.00 -73.48
CA LYS A 738 -40.54 66.89 -73.12
C LYS A 738 -40.20 66.91 -71.61
N ILE A 739 -39.73 65.79 -71.05
CA ILE A 739 -39.21 65.68 -69.68
C ILE A 739 -37.83 65.01 -69.76
N GLY A 740 -36.84 65.51 -69.02
CA GLY A 740 -35.43 65.13 -69.15
C GLY A 740 -34.64 66.08 -70.07
N TYR A 741 -33.43 65.69 -70.48
CA TYR A 741 -32.60 66.49 -71.38
C TYR A 741 -33.25 66.62 -72.77
N CYS A 742 -33.18 67.81 -73.34
CA CYS A 742 -33.87 68.15 -74.58
C CYS A 742 -33.14 69.27 -75.34
N ASN A 743 -33.06 69.17 -76.66
CA ASN A 743 -32.22 70.03 -77.50
C ASN A 743 -32.94 71.34 -77.90
N GLY A 744 -33.38 72.09 -76.91
CA GLY A 744 -34.28 73.23 -77.09
C GLY A 744 -33.61 74.50 -77.62
N PRO A 745 -34.38 75.41 -78.26
CA PRO A 745 -33.86 76.58 -78.94
C PRO A 745 -33.07 77.50 -78.00
N LEU A 746 -32.01 78.10 -78.56
CA LEU A 746 -31.16 79.07 -77.89
C LEU A 746 -31.80 80.47 -77.88
N LYS A 747 -31.36 81.34 -76.97
CA LYS A 747 -31.73 82.76 -76.98
C LYS A 747 -31.19 83.45 -78.23
N ALA A 748 -31.99 84.36 -78.77
CA ALA A 748 -31.58 85.30 -79.81
C ALA A 748 -30.63 86.38 -79.27
N GLY A 749 -29.51 86.62 -79.95
CA GLY A 749 -28.50 87.62 -79.60
C GLY A 749 -27.49 87.24 -78.50
N SER A 750 -27.62 86.06 -77.90
CA SER A 750 -26.81 85.60 -76.76
C SER A 750 -25.54 84.86 -77.17
N THR A 751 -24.54 84.87 -76.29
CA THR A 751 -23.24 84.22 -76.50
C THR A 751 -23.11 82.95 -75.66
N TYR A 752 -22.74 81.84 -76.30
CA TYR A 752 -22.62 80.52 -75.69
C TYR A 752 -21.20 79.94 -75.87
N ARG A 753 -20.82 79.03 -74.96
CA ARG A 753 -19.65 78.15 -75.07
C ARG A 753 -20.07 76.70 -74.89
N VAL A 754 -19.37 75.78 -75.55
CA VAL A 754 -19.75 74.36 -75.65
C VAL A 754 -18.57 73.45 -75.27
N LYS A 755 -18.83 72.38 -74.52
CA LYS A 755 -17.86 71.31 -74.25
C LYS A 755 -18.52 69.94 -74.42
N VAL A 756 -17.71 68.92 -74.70
CA VAL A 756 -18.17 67.52 -74.80
C VAL A 756 -17.73 66.76 -73.56
N ARG A 757 -18.61 65.90 -73.06
CA ARG A 757 -18.36 64.93 -71.99
C ARG A 757 -18.33 63.53 -72.57
N ALA A 758 -17.43 62.67 -72.10
CA ALA A 758 -17.31 61.28 -72.51
C ALA A 758 -17.25 60.34 -71.31
N PHE A 759 -17.86 59.16 -71.43
CA PHE A 759 -18.05 58.18 -70.35
C PHE A 759 -17.36 56.85 -70.66
N THR A 760 -16.66 56.25 -69.70
CA THR A 760 -16.19 54.83 -69.75
C THR A 760 -17.10 53.89 -68.95
N ALA A 761 -17.82 54.43 -67.98
CA ALA A 761 -18.94 53.80 -67.28
C ALA A 761 -19.99 54.89 -66.95
N PRO A 762 -21.25 54.54 -66.60
CA PRO A 762 -22.31 55.54 -66.40
C PRO A 762 -21.97 56.65 -65.38
N ASP A 763 -21.15 56.34 -64.39
CA ASP A 763 -20.68 57.22 -63.31
C ASP A 763 -19.21 57.68 -63.49
N LYS A 764 -18.55 57.30 -64.59
CA LYS A 764 -17.13 57.57 -64.85
C LYS A 764 -16.97 58.36 -66.15
N PHE A 765 -16.95 59.69 -66.01
CA PHE A 765 -16.90 60.64 -67.12
C PHE A 765 -15.73 61.60 -67.04
N THR A 766 -15.40 62.23 -68.17
CA THR A 766 -14.44 63.33 -68.26
C THR A 766 -14.83 64.28 -69.39
N ASP A 767 -14.49 65.55 -69.24
CA ASP A 767 -14.95 66.65 -70.11
C ASP A 767 -13.79 67.26 -70.90
N THR A 768 -14.08 67.74 -72.12
CA THR A 768 -13.19 68.66 -72.85
C THR A 768 -13.12 70.02 -72.15
N SER A 769 -12.20 70.88 -72.60
CA SER A 769 -12.31 72.32 -72.32
C SER A 769 -13.49 72.93 -73.08
N TYR A 770 -13.91 74.13 -72.69
CA TYR A 770 -14.93 74.91 -73.40
C TYR A 770 -14.40 75.43 -74.75
N SER A 771 -15.29 75.48 -75.74
CA SER A 771 -15.05 76.11 -77.04
C SER A 771 -14.79 77.62 -76.92
N PHE A 772 -14.31 78.19 -78.02
CA PHE A 772 -14.43 79.64 -78.26
C PHE A 772 -15.91 80.09 -78.19
N PRO A 773 -16.19 81.35 -77.82
CA PRO A 773 -17.55 81.87 -77.69
C PRO A 773 -18.26 82.05 -79.05
N ILE A 774 -19.53 81.67 -79.12
CA ILE A 774 -20.37 81.67 -80.32
C ILE A 774 -21.65 82.48 -80.04
N GLN A 775 -22.05 83.42 -80.89
CA GLN A 775 -23.17 84.35 -80.64
C GLN A 775 -24.27 84.29 -81.70
N THR A 776 -25.53 84.14 -81.28
CA THR A 776 -26.74 83.99 -82.13
C THR A 776 -27.32 85.32 -82.67
N ASP A 777 -28.21 85.22 -83.67
CA ASP A 777 -28.87 86.37 -84.35
C ASP A 777 -30.13 86.90 -83.60
N LYS A 778 -30.79 87.96 -84.10
CA LYS A 778 -31.90 88.70 -83.42
C LYS A 778 -33.25 88.69 -84.18
N ASP A 779 -34.37 88.92 -83.48
CA ASP A 779 -35.75 88.87 -84.00
C ASP A 779 -36.67 89.98 -83.40
N ASN A 780 -37.83 90.29 -84.02
CA ASN A 780 -38.67 91.49 -83.79
C ASN A 780 -40.19 91.34 -84.11
N THR A 781 -41.03 90.72 -83.27
CA THR A 781 -42.51 90.85 -83.35
C THR A 781 -43.23 90.78 -82.00
N THR A 782 -44.20 91.68 -81.74
CA THR A 782 -45.15 91.62 -80.58
C THR A 782 -46.28 92.67 -80.72
N ILE A 783 -47.31 92.58 -79.85
CA ILE A 783 -48.53 93.42 -79.72
C ILE A 783 -49.71 93.01 -80.63
N ILE A 784 -50.74 92.36 -80.03
CA ILE A 784 -52.20 92.45 -80.32
C ILE A 784 -52.96 91.39 -79.46
N VAL A 785 -54.24 91.64 -79.14
CA VAL A 785 -55.18 90.84 -78.28
C VAL A 785 -54.79 90.64 -76.81
N GLY A 786 -55.29 91.54 -75.95
CA GLY A 786 -55.64 91.23 -74.56
C GLY A 786 -56.98 91.89 -74.22
N VAL A 787 -57.94 91.13 -73.64
CA VAL A 787 -59.14 91.62 -72.90
C VAL A 787 -60.10 90.48 -72.48
N THR A 788 -60.18 89.37 -73.22
CA THR A 788 -61.37 88.49 -73.26
C THR A 788 -61.55 87.44 -72.14
N VAL A 789 -60.62 87.29 -71.20
CA VAL A 789 -60.57 86.12 -70.29
C VAL A 789 -61.41 86.16 -68.98
N PRO A 790 -61.89 87.29 -68.40
CA PRO A 790 -62.38 87.34 -67.00
C PRO A 790 -63.78 86.74 -66.74
N ILE A 791 -64.24 85.77 -67.54
CA ILE A 791 -65.58 85.16 -67.45
C ILE A 791 -65.54 83.68 -67.01
N VAL A 792 -64.47 82.93 -67.31
CA VAL A 792 -64.44 81.47 -67.13
C VAL A 792 -64.10 81.04 -65.68
N LEU A 793 -63.45 81.90 -64.90
CA LEU A 793 -62.93 81.59 -63.55
C LEU A 793 -64.00 81.39 -62.45
N LEU A 794 -65.29 81.54 -62.76
CA LEU A 794 -66.38 81.57 -61.75
C LEU A 794 -67.20 80.27 -61.59
N LEU A 795 -66.95 79.22 -62.38
CA LEU A 795 -67.88 78.06 -62.47
C LEU A 795 -67.32 76.68 -62.08
N THR A 796 -66.00 76.49 -61.95
CA THR A 796 -65.42 75.15 -61.73
C THR A 796 -65.17 74.78 -60.26
N MET A 797 -65.21 75.75 -59.34
CA MET A 797 -64.93 75.55 -57.90
C MET A 797 -65.98 74.74 -57.12
N LEU A 798 -67.04 74.25 -57.78
CA LEU A 798 -68.05 73.36 -57.18
C LEU A 798 -67.82 71.87 -57.50
N GLY A 799 -66.82 71.55 -58.33
CA GLY A 799 -66.60 70.19 -58.86
C GLY A 799 -65.76 69.24 -58.00
N ILE A 800 -65.14 69.71 -56.92
CA ILE A 800 -64.23 68.90 -56.06
C ILE A 800 -65.05 68.07 -55.05
N GLY A 801 -66.00 67.29 -55.57
CA GLY A 801 -66.95 66.51 -54.80
C GLY A 801 -66.46 65.09 -54.48
N LEU A 802 -66.52 64.74 -53.19
CA LEU A 802 -67.02 63.45 -52.68
C LEU A 802 -66.26 62.13 -53.03
N LEU A 803 -65.22 62.15 -53.88
CA LEU A 803 -64.58 60.91 -54.38
C LEU A 803 -63.33 60.41 -53.61
N VAL A 804 -62.89 61.08 -52.54
CA VAL A 804 -61.73 60.65 -51.72
C VAL A 804 -62.15 59.74 -50.54
N ARG A 805 -63.22 58.95 -50.67
CA ARG A 805 -63.69 58.05 -49.58
C ARG A 805 -64.34 56.73 -50.00
N ARG A 806 -63.66 55.87 -50.78
CA ARG A 806 -63.90 54.42 -50.71
C ARG A 806 -62.78 53.49 -51.21
N HIS A 807 -62.40 52.55 -50.33
CA HIS A 807 -61.95 51.17 -50.59
C HIS A 807 -60.69 50.88 -51.44
N ARG A 808 -59.63 50.42 -50.76
CA ARG A 808 -59.20 48.99 -50.62
C ARG A 808 -58.00 48.93 -49.63
N ASN A 809 -57.85 48.04 -48.63
CA ASN A 809 -58.25 46.65 -48.35
C ASN A 809 -57.72 45.62 -49.39
N GLN A 810 -56.98 44.55 -49.04
CA GLN A 810 -56.61 44.04 -47.70
C GLN A 810 -55.56 42.89 -47.78
N ARG A 811 -54.72 42.70 -46.71
CA ARG A 811 -54.23 41.38 -46.18
C ARG A 811 -53.22 40.52 -47.01
N ARG A 812 -52.37 39.62 -46.46
CA ARG A 812 -52.00 39.22 -45.05
C ARG A 812 -50.73 38.33 -44.99
N LYS A 813 -50.24 38.08 -43.75
CA LYS A 813 -49.43 36.91 -43.25
C LYS A 813 -47.94 36.94 -43.64
N ILE A 814 -46.95 36.47 -42.86
CA ILE A 814 -46.80 36.01 -41.44
C ILE A 814 -45.47 36.65 -40.90
N THR A 815 -44.98 36.58 -39.65
CA THR A 815 -45.32 35.85 -38.38
C THR A 815 -45.19 36.82 -37.18
N GLU A 816 -45.20 36.33 -35.92
CA GLU A 816 -45.01 37.10 -34.68
C GLU A 816 -44.51 36.15 -33.53
N PRO A 817 -44.45 36.47 -32.21
CA PRO A 817 -43.24 36.22 -31.41
C PRO A 817 -43.44 35.36 -30.15
N ARG A 818 -42.35 35.14 -29.38
CA ARG A 818 -42.20 35.21 -27.89
C ARG A 818 -40.77 34.73 -27.53
N ALA A 819 -40.03 35.36 -26.61
CA ALA A 819 -40.25 35.66 -25.18
C ALA A 819 -40.01 34.43 -24.27
N THR A 820 -39.13 34.62 -23.28
CA THR A 820 -38.59 33.61 -22.36
C THR A 820 -39.43 33.52 -21.08
N ASP A 821 -39.73 32.30 -20.64
CA ASP A 821 -40.13 32.01 -19.27
C ASP A 821 -39.02 31.21 -18.57
N ASN A 822 -38.72 31.56 -17.32
CA ASN A 822 -37.79 30.81 -16.47
C ASN A 822 -38.51 29.62 -15.84
N LEU A 823 -37.86 28.45 -15.76
CA LEU A 823 -38.34 27.31 -15.00
C LEU A 823 -37.25 26.79 -14.06
N SER A 824 -37.34 27.18 -12.79
CA SER A 824 -36.53 26.61 -11.71
C SER A 824 -37.09 25.25 -11.28
N LEU A 825 -36.28 24.21 -11.33
CA LEU A 825 -36.61 22.90 -10.75
C LEU A 825 -36.40 22.90 -9.22
N PRO A 826 -37.14 22.08 -8.47
CA PRO A 826 -37.03 22.01 -7.01
C PRO A 826 -35.83 21.17 -6.56
N ASP A 827 -35.35 21.41 -5.34
CA ASP A 827 -34.25 20.66 -4.72
C ASP A 827 -34.57 19.15 -4.65
N SER A 828 -33.72 18.33 -5.25
CA SER A 828 -33.72 16.88 -5.03
C SER A 828 -33.11 16.55 -3.67
N VAL A 829 -33.74 15.65 -2.92
CA VAL A 829 -33.17 15.10 -1.69
C VAL A 829 -31.97 14.24 -2.07
N ILE A 830 -30.76 14.72 -1.78
CA ILE A 830 -29.52 13.96 -1.98
C ILE A 830 -29.47 12.85 -0.93
N GLU A 831 -29.51 11.59 -1.36
CA GLU A 831 -29.17 10.46 -0.48
C GLU A 831 -27.68 10.49 -0.15
N THR A 832 -27.34 10.21 1.11
CA THR A 832 -25.96 10.33 1.63
C THR A 832 -25.43 9.04 2.28
N SER A 833 -26.23 7.97 2.27
CA SER A 833 -25.98 6.70 2.94
C SER A 833 -26.82 5.59 2.31
N ARG A 834 -26.22 4.44 1.97
CA ARG A 834 -26.90 3.25 1.43
C ARG A 834 -26.47 1.99 2.20
N PRO A 835 -26.99 1.78 3.43
CA PRO A 835 -26.61 0.65 4.27
C PRO A 835 -27.16 -0.69 3.76
N ILE A 836 -26.26 -1.64 3.52
CA ILE A 836 -26.51 -3.01 3.05
C ILE A 836 -26.27 -3.98 4.22
N ARG A 837 -27.24 -4.83 4.57
CA ARG A 837 -27.02 -5.87 5.60
C ARG A 837 -26.03 -6.92 5.12
N VAL A 838 -25.06 -7.28 5.96
CA VAL A 838 -23.95 -8.21 5.63
C VAL A 838 -24.48 -9.58 5.19
N GLU A 839 -25.53 -10.09 5.85
CA GLU A 839 -26.27 -11.31 5.47
C GLU A 839 -26.75 -11.34 4.00
N ASN A 840 -27.05 -10.17 3.42
CA ASN A 840 -27.58 -10.04 2.06
C ASN A 840 -26.53 -9.51 1.07
N PHE A 841 -25.28 -9.28 1.52
CA PHE A 841 -24.27 -8.59 0.71
C PHE A 841 -23.91 -9.35 -0.58
N ALA A 842 -23.88 -10.69 -0.53
CA ALA A 842 -23.60 -11.51 -1.72
C ALA A 842 -24.71 -11.40 -2.79
N GLU A 843 -25.99 -11.37 -2.38
CA GLU A 843 -27.11 -11.18 -3.30
C GLU A 843 -27.18 -9.73 -3.80
N HIS A 844 -26.92 -8.75 -2.93
CA HIS A 844 -26.78 -7.35 -3.32
C HIS A 844 -25.67 -7.17 -4.37
N TYR A 845 -24.48 -7.74 -4.15
CA TYR A 845 -23.38 -7.73 -5.12
C TYR A 845 -23.83 -8.33 -6.46
N ARG A 846 -24.47 -9.50 -6.44
CA ARG A 846 -24.98 -10.19 -7.64
C ARG A 846 -26.03 -9.37 -8.42
N ILE A 847 -26.80 -8.53 -7.73
CA ILE A 847 -27.75 -7.59 -8.33
C ILE A 847 -27.04 -6.35 -8.89
N MET A 848 -26.01 -5.84 -8.20
CA MET A 848 -25.25 -4.67 -8.65
C MET A 848 -24.35 -4.98 -9.85
N SER A 849 -23.75 -6.18 -9.89
CA SER A 849 -22.93 -6.67 -11.00
C SER A 849 -23.74 -7.28 -12.16
N ALA A 850 -25.07 -7.18 -12.12
CA ALA A 850 -25.93 -7.60 -13.23
C ALA A 850 -25.83 -6.60 -14.39
N ASP A 851 -26.10 -7.08 -15.61
CA ASP A 851 -26.12 -6.27 -16.83
C ASP A 851 -24.85 -5.41 -17.03
N SER A 852 -23.68 -6.05 -16.88
CA SER A 852 -22.34 -5.45 -17.04
C SER A 852 -22.05 -4.30 -16.07
N ASP A 853 -22.24 -4.56 -14.77
CA ASP A 853 -21.96 -3.62 -13.66
C ASP A 853 -22.72 -2.28 -13.68
N PHE A 854 -23.74 -2.13 -14.56
CA PHE A 854 -24.48 -0.88 -14.80
C PHE A 854 -24.96 -0.14 -13.53
N ARG A 855 -25.33 -0.87 -12.47
CA ARG A 855 -25.78 -0.26 -11.21
C ARG A 855 -24.64 0.30 -10.36
N PHE A 856 -23.44 -0.26 -10.46
CA PHE A 856 -22.25 0.37 -9.90
C PHE A 856 -21.92 1.66 -10.64
N SER A 857 -22.14 1.72 -11.96
CA SER A 857 -22.00 2.94 -12.76
C SER A 857 -22.98 4.03 -12.30
N GLU A 858 -24.28 3.69 -12.19
CA GLU A 858 -25.34 4.60 -11.73
C GLU A 858 -25.03 5.19 -10.34
N GLU A 859 -24.64 4.34 -9.38
CA GLU A 859 -24.27 4.78 -8.03
C GLU A 859 -22.96 5.59 -7.98
N PHE A 860 -21.98 5.28 -8.84
CA PHE A 860 -20.71 6.00 -8.88
C PHE A 860 -20.82 7.39 -9.54
N GLU A 861 -21.76 7.58 -10.47
CA GLU A 861 -22.09 8.90 -11.05
C GLU A 861 -22.56 9.91 -9.99
N GLU A 862 -23.44 9.49 -9.07
CA GLU A 862 -23.94 10.34 -7.97
C GLU A 862 -22.78 10.90 -7.14
N LEU A 863 -21.79 10.05 -6.82
CA LEU A 863 -20.62 10.44 -6.05
C LEU A 863 -19.74 11.48 -6.76
N LYS A 864 -19.75 11.59 -8.10
CA LYS A 864 -18.82 12.47 -8.85
C LYS A 864 -18.95 13.96 -8.50
N HIS A 865 -20.10 14.36 -7.95
CA HIS A 865 -20.42 15.75 -7.63
C HIS A 865 -20.09 16.12 -6.16
N VAL A 866 -19.85 15.14 -5.30
CA VAL A 866 -19.63 15.32 -3.87
C VAL A 866 -18.30 16.05 -3.59
N GLY A 867 -18.36 17.10 -2.77
CA GLY A 867 -17.19 17.82 -2.25
C GLY A 867 -16.62 18.93 -3.14
N ARG A 868 -17.03 19.02 -4.41
CA ARG A 868 -16.53 20.07 -5.34
C ARG A 868 -16.85 21.51 -4.90
N ASP A 869 -17.74 21.66 -3.93
CA ASP A 869 -18.15 22.91 -3.29
C ASP A 869 -17.14 23.48 -2.26
N GLN A 870 -16.09 22.73 -1.91
CA GLN A 870 -15.19 23.05 -0.81
C GLN A 870 -14.00 23.95 -1.20
N PRO A 871 -13.63 24.97 -0.39
CA PRO A 871 -12.58 25.93 -0.72
C PRO A 871 -11.18 25.32 -0.62
N CYS A 872 -10.30 25.72 -1.55
CA CYS A 872 -8.88 25.29 -1.64
C CYS A 872 -7.91 26.48 -1.62
N THR A 873 -8.31 27.61 -1.04
CA THR A 873 -7.65 28.93 -1.18
C THR A 873 -6.20 28.96 -0.73
N ALA A 874 -5.81 28.14 0.26
CA ALA A 874 -4.41 28.02 0.68
C ALA A 874 -3.54 27.32 -0.38
N ALA A 875 -4.10 26.39 -1.17
CA ALA A 875 -3.40 25.69 -2.24
C ALA A 875 -3.21 26.57 -3.49
N ASP A 876 -4.14 27.51 -3.71
CA ASP A 876 -4.11 28.47 -4.81
C ASP A 876 -3.12 29.64 -4.61
N LEU A 877 -2.48 29.76 -3.45
CA LEU A 877 -1.47 30.80 -3.19
C LEU A 877 -0.23 30.62 -4.11
N PRO A 878 0.37 31.69 -4.66
CA PRO A 878 1.48 31.58 -5.60
C PRO A 878 2.70 30.78 -5.11
N CYS A 879 3.02 30.89 -3.80
CA CYS A 879 4.08 30.11 -3.14
C CYS A 879 3.75 28.62 -3.00
N ASN A 880 2.46 28.25 -2.92
CA ASN A 880 2.01 26.89 -2.64
C ASN A 880 1.70 26.09 -3.91
N ARG A 881 1.41 26.76 -5.05
CA ARG A 881 1.19 26.09 -6.35
C ARG A 881 2.32 25.12 -6.75
N PRO A 882 3.63 25.46 -6.62
CA PRO A 882 4.72 24.54 -6.93
C PRO A 882 4.83 23.33 -5.98
N LYS A 883 4.16 23.36 -4.82
CA LYS A 883 4.09 22.22 -3.89
C LYS A 883 2.96 21.22 -4.26
N ASN A 884 2.19 21.46 -5.33
CA ASN A 884 1.10 20.59 -5.78
C ASN A 884 1.48 19.81 -7.05
N ARG A 885 1.38 18.46 -7.01
CA ARG A 885 1.67 17.57 -8.14
C ARG A 885 0.61 17.64 -9.25
N PHE A 886 -0.62 18.02 -8.91
CA PHE A 886 -1.75 18.15 -9.84
C PHE A 886 -2.53 19.43 -9.54
N THR A 887 -2.89 20.19 -10.58
CA THR A 887 -3.64 21.46 -10.47
C THR A 887 -5.10 21.28 -10.03
N ASN A 888 -5.66 20.08 -10.20
CA ASN A 888 -7.06 19.74 -9.91
C ASN A 888 -7.24 18.82 -8.69
N ILE A 889 -6.16 18.41 -8.02
CA ILE A 889 -6.19 17.60 -6.79
C ILE A 889 -5.61 18.43 -5.63
N LEU A 890 -6.37 19.44 -5.21
CA LEU A 890 -5.99 20.37 -4.15
C LEU A 890 -6.62 19.97 -2.80
N PRO A 891 -5.94 20.25 -1.66
CA PRO A 891 -6.49 19.99 -0.34
C PRO A 891 -7.53 21.05 0.06
N TYR A 892 -8.67 20.62 0.60
CA TYR A 892 -9.67 21.54 1.17
C TYR A 892 -9.14 22.28 2.41
N ASP A 893 -9.41 23.58 2.52
CA ASP A 893 -8.88 24.46 3.57
C ASP A 893 -9.31 24.06 5.00
N HIS A 894 -10.47 23.40 5.13
CA HIS A 894 -11.07 23.01 6.41
C HIS A 894 -10.43 21.74 7.01
N SER A 895 -10.01 20.80 6.16
CA SER A 895 -9.47 19.49 6.53
C SER A 895 -7.95 19.38 6.34
N ARG A 896 -7.31 20.35 5.66
CA ARG A 896 -5.88 20.28 5.34
C ARG A 896 -5.00 20.13 6.59
N PHE A 897 -3.93 19.36 6.45
CA PHE A 897 -2.83 19.42 7.40
C PHE A 897 -2.19 20.82 7.35
N LYS A 898 -1.69 21.28 8.50
CA LYS A 898 -0.96 22.55 8.62
C LYS A 898 0.32 22.26 9.36
N LEU A 899 1.44 22.46 8.69
CA LEU A 899 2.77 22.34 9.29
C LEU A 899 2.99 23.49 10.26
N GLN A 900 3.87 23.31 11.24
CA GLN A 900 4.36 24.47 12.00
C GLN A 900 5.10 25.41 11.05
N PRO A 901 4.72 26.70 11.00
CA PRO A 901 5.40 27.67 10.14
C PRO A 901 6.84 27.85 10.62
N VAL A 902 7.75 27.99 9.67
CA VAL A 902 9.16 28.30 9.92
C VAL A 902 9.35 29.79 9.72
N ASP A 903 10.15 30.42 10.60
CA ASP A 903 10.50 31.84 10.45
C ASP A 903 11.17 32.07 9.08
N ASP A 904 10.93 33.26 8.50
CA ASP A 904 11.44 33.73 7.20
C ASP A 904 10.95 32.99 5.91
N GLU A 905 10.10 31.96 5.95
CA GLU A 905 9.55 31.29 4.73
C GLU A 905 8.00 31.39 4.59
N GLU A 906 7.54 32.14 3.58
CA GLU A 906 6.12 32.25 3.20
C GLU A 906 5.62 30.99 2.46
N GLY A 907 4.65 30.27 3.05
CA GLY A 907 4.17 28.97 2.55
C GLY A 907 4.78 27.75 3.26
N SER A 908 5.53 27.96 4.35
CA SER A 908 6.07 26.89 5.20
C SER A 908 4.99 26.11 5.99
N ASP A 909 3.77 26.63 6.13
CA ASP A 909 2.64 25.93 6.77
C ASP A 909 1.94 24.89 5.85
N TYR A 910 2.26 24.89 4.56
CA TYR A 910 1.49 24.22 3.52
C TYR A 910 2.12 22.91 3.01
N ILE A 911 1.29 21.87 2.96
CA ILE A 911 1.53 20.61 2.23
C ILE A 911 0.20 20.10 1.65
N ASN A 912 0.23 19.41 0.51
CA ASN A 912 -0.97 18.81 -0.11
C ASN A 912 -1.42 17.54 0.63
N ALA A 913 -1.97 17.72 1.83
CA ALA A 913 -2.49 16.66 2.67
C ALA A 913 -3.78 17.07 3.40
N ASN A 914 -4.70 16.13 3.61
CA ASN A 914 -5.94 16.32 4.36
C ASN A 914 -6.08 15.25 5.45
N TYR A 915 -6.69 15.60 6.57
CA TYR A 915 -7.23 14.58 7.48
C TYR A 915 -8.41 13.87 6.82
N VAL A 916 -8.53 12.56 7.03
CA VAL A 916 -9.61 11.72 6.49
C VAL A 916 -10.14 10.77 7.59
N PRO A 917 -11.46 10.57 7.71
CA PRO A 917 -12.07 9.80 8.79
C PRO A 917 -11.99 8.28 8.57
N GLY A 918 -11.33 7.58 9.50
CA GLY A 918 -11.32 6.12 9.56
C GLY A 918 -12.51 5.56 10.36
N HIS A 919 -12.43 4.29 10.75
CA HIS A 919 -13.46 3.64 11.57
C HIS A 919 -13.49 4.18 13.01
N ASN A 920 -12.30 4.45 13.59
CA ASN A 920 -12.10 4.72 15.01
C ASN A 920 -11.97 6.21 15.32
N SER A 921 -11.73 7.06 14.32
CA SER A 921 -11.56 8.51 14.53
C SER A 921 -11.86 9.34 13.27
N PRO A 922 -12.47 10.53 13.41
CA PRO A 922 -12.63 11.47 12.29
C PRO A 922 -11.30 12.01 11.73
N ARG A 923 -10.17 11.78 12.43
CA ARG A 923 -8.82 12.13 11.98
C ARG A 923 -7.85 10.93 12.10
N GLU A 924 -8.33 9.74 11.74
CA GLU A 924 -7.51 8.52 11.79
C GLU A 924 -6.43 8.49 10.71
N PHE A 925 -6.68 9.10 9.56
CA PHE A 925 -5.75 9.16 8.44
C PHE A 925 -5.34 10.61 8.11
N ILE A 926 -4.11 10.76 7.60
CA ILE A 926 -3.65 11.93 6.85
C ILE A 926 -3.38 11.44 5.42
N VAL A 927 -4.16 11.91 4.45
CA VAL A 927 -4.04 11.49 3.05
C VAL A 927 -3.37 12.59 2.25
N THR A 928 -2.27 12.24 1.58
CA THR A 928 -1.39 13.18 0.85
C THR A 928 -1.12 12.71 -0.58
N GLN A 929 -0.73 13.65 -1.45
CA GLN A 929 -0.10 13.30 -2.73
C GLN A 929 1.23 12.55 -2.49
N GLY A 930 1.72 11.82 -3.50
CA GLY A 930 3.09 11.28 -3.50
C GLY A 930 4.11 12.42 -3.49
N PRO A 931 5.02 12.51 -2.49
CA PRO A 931 5.96 13.61 -2.35
C PRO A 931 6.68 13.99 -3.64
N LEU A 932 6.86 15.29 -3.85
CA LEU A 932 7.71 15.86 -4.89
C LEU A 932 9.13 16.01 -4.33
N HIS A 933 10.12 16.17 -5.21
CA HIS A 933 11.49 16.48 -4.82
C HIS A 933 11.60 17.71 -3.91
N SER A 934 10.84 18.76 -4.25
CA SER A 934 10.70 20.00 -3.49
C SER A 934 9.89 19.88 -2.18
N THR A 935 9.28 18.73 -1.88
CA THR A 935 8.41 18.54 -0.70
C THR A 935 8.75 17.31 0.13
N ARG A 936 9.94 16.70 -0.04
CA ARG A 936 10.41 15.57 0.79
C ARG A 936 10.50 15.98 2.28
N ASP A 937 11.06 17.15 2.53
CA ASP A 937 11.32 17.67 3.87
C ASP A 937 10.01 18.13 4.55
N ASP A 938 9.11 18.78 3.81
CA ASP A 938 7.74 19.08 4.27
C ASP A 938 6.96 17.79 4.62
N PHE A 939 7.16 16.70 3.87
CA PHE A 939 6.53 15.40 4.16
C PHE A 939 7.06 14.76 5.45
N TRP A 940 8.38 14.73 5.67
CA TRP A 940 8.92 14.22 6.94
C TRP A 940 8.59 15.13 8.12
N ARG A 941 8.53 16.46 7.92
CA ARG A 941 8.03 17.40 8.93
C ARG A 941 6.57 17.08 9.30
N MET A 942 5.71 16.79 8.32
CA MET A 942 4.33 16.33 8.55
C MET A 942 4.27 15.02 9.34
N VAL A 943 5.05 14.00 8.95
CA VAL A 943 5.13 12.70 9.66
C VAL A 943 5.55 12.88 11.12
N TRP A 944 6.54 13.74 11.37
CA TRP A 944 7.04 14.02 12.72
C TRP A 944 6.06 14.83 13.58
N GLU A 945 5.50 15.91 13.04
CA GLU A 945 4.60 16.81 13.78
C GLU A 945 3.25 16.17 14.06
N SER A 946 2.76 15.32 13.16
CA SER A 946 1.58 14.48 13.40
C SER A 946 1.81 13.34 14.41
N ASN A 947 3.08 13.04 14.76
CA ASN A 947 3.49 11.86 15.54
C ASN A 947 2.96 10.55 14.94
N SER A 948 2.88 10.47 13.60
CA SER A 948 2.42 9.28 12.90
C SER A 948 3.30 8.06 13.20
N ARG A 949 2.67 6.88 13.22
CA ARG A 949 3.33 5.59 13.50
C ARG A 949 3.27 4.59 12.35
N ALA A 950 2.52 4.92 11.30
CA ALA A 950 2.53 4.15 10.06
C ALA A 950 2.39 5.07 8.84
N ILE A 951 3.13 4.74 7.78
CA ILE A 951 2.98 5.30 6.44
C ILE A 951 2.54 4.17 5.50
N VAL A 952 1.53 4.41 4.67
CA VAL A 952 1.05 3.45 3.66
C VAL A 952 1.25 4.05 2.26
N MET A 953 2.20 3.50 1.52
CA MET A 953 2.54 3.89 0.15
C MET A 953 1.93 2.90 -0.84
N LEU A 954 1.01 3.38 -1.67
CA LEU A 954 0.23 2.55 -2.60
C LEU A 954 0.64 2.78 -4.06
N THR A 955 1.93 3.01 -4.34
CA THR A 955 2.43 3.35 -5.69
C THR A 955 3.92 3.01 -5.81
N ARG A 956 4.40 2.64 -6.99
CA ARG A 956 5.84 2.67 -7.28
C ARG A 956 6.28 4.12 -7.51
N CYS A 957 7.56 4.43 -7.34
CA CYS A 957 8.06 5.79 -7.59
C CYS A 957 7.87 6.21 -9.06
N ILE A 958 8.06 5.25 -9.99
CA ILE A 958 7.85 5.43 -11.42
C ILE A 958 6.90 4.33 -11.92
N GLU A 959 5.89 4.70 -12.71
CA GLU A 959 4.93 3.79 -13.34
C GLU A 959 4.68 4.23 -14.80
N LYS A 960 4.74 3.31 -15.77
CA LYS A 960 4.64 3.60 -17.21
C LYS A 960 5.57 4.74 -17.69
N GLY A 961 6.81 4.78 -17.18
CA GLY A 961 7.80 5.82 -17.52
C GLY A 961 7.48 7.23 -16.99
N ARG A 962 6.50 7.38 -16.08
CA ARG A 962 6.15 8.65 -15.45
C ARG A 962 6.41 8.59 -13.94
N GLU A 963 7.01 9.64 -13.40
CA GLU A 963 7.21 9.79 -11.96
C GLU A 963 5.85 9.98 -11.25
N LYS A 964 5.53 9.08 -10.33
CA LYS A 964 4.28 9.04 -9.56
C LYS A 964 4.47 9.56 -8.15
N CYS A 965 5.63 9.29 -7.57
CA CYS A 965 6.05 9.67 -6.24
C CYS A 965 7.58 9.72 -6.25
N ASP A 966 8.19 10.75 -5.67
CA ASP A 966 9.64 10.79 -5.52
C ASP A 966 10.09 9.82 -4.41
N HIS A 967 11.32 9.33 -4.49
CA HIS A 967 11.91 8.42 -3.49
C HIS A 967 12.34 9.22 -2.26
N TYR A 968 11.45 9.29 -1.27
CA TYR A 968 11.60 10.17 -0.10
C TYR A 968 12.25 9.51 1.13
N TRP A 969 12.68 8.25 1.07
CA TRP A 969 13.29 7.52 2.20
C TRP A 969 14.75 7.11 1.89
N PRO A 970 15.50 6.55 2.86
CA PRO A 970 16.86 6.06 2.61
C PRO A 970 16.89 4.82 1.71
N MET A 971 17.86 4.77 0.79
CA MET A 971 18.10 3.63 -0.10
C MET A 971 18.82 2.45 0.59
N ASP A 972 19.50 2.70 1.72
CA ASP A 972 20.19 1.71 2.55
C ASP A 972 20.05 2.03 4.05
N THR A 973 20.86 1.40 4.90
CA THR A 973 20.86 1.61 6.36
C THR A 973 21.61 2.86 6.83
N LEU A 974 22.07 3.74 5.93
CA LEU A 974 22.68 5.01 6.32
C LEU A 974 21.63 6.05 6.77
N PRO A 975 21.98 6.95 7.69
CA PRO A 975 21.13 8.08 8.06
C PRO A 975 21.05 9.11 6.92
N VAL A 976 19.84 9.39 6.44
CA VAL A 976 19.57 10.49 5.50
C VAL A 976 18.81 11.60 6.24
N TYR A 977 19.16 12.85 5.96
CA TYR A 977 18.57 14.03 6.61
C TYR A 977 17.59 14.72 5.65
N TYR A 978 16.42 15.06 6.17
CA TYR A 978 15.36 15.82 5.51
C TYR A 978 15.00 16.98 6.45
N GLY A 979 15.42 18.20 6.11
CA GLY A 979 15.50 19.31 7.05
C GLY A 979 16.32 18.95 8.31
N ASP A 980 15.69 19.06 9.48
CA ASP A 980 16.28 18.70 10.78
C ASP A 980 15.90 17.29 11.27
N ILE A 981 15.23 16.48 10.43
CA ILE A 981 14.83 15.11 10.73
C ILE A 981 15.76 14.12 10.01
N CYS A 982 16.48 13.32 10.80
CA CYS A 982 17.22 12.18 10.30
C CYS A 982 16.32 10.94 10.23
N VAL A 983 16.39 10.20 9.13
CA VAL A 983 15.69 8.93 8.88
C VAL A 983 16.71 7.85 8.59
N THR A 984 16.54 6.65 9.15
CA THR A 984 17.45 5.52 8.98
C THR A 984 16.67 4.21 8.85
N VAL A 985 16.99 3.35 7.88
CA VAL A 985 16.39 2.01 7.78
C VAL A 985 16.93 1.11 8.91
N LEU A 986 16.03 0.47 9.65
CA LEU A 986 16.36 -0.54 10.66
C LEU A 986 16.23 -1.96 10.10
N ASN A 987 15.13 -2.22 9.40
CA ASN A 987 14.73 -3.56 8.93
C ASN A 987 13.81 -3.44 7.71
N GLU A 988 13.80 -4.45 6.84
CA GLU A 988 12.86 -4.57 5.73
C GLU A 988 12.37 -6.01 5.57
N THR A 989 11.05 -6.22 5.68
CA THR A 989 10.40 -7.50 5.37
C THR A 989 9.72 -7.42 4.00
N ARG A 990 10.09 -8.28 3.05
CA ARG A 990 9.49 -8.32 1.70
C ARG A 990 8.49 -9.47 1.55
N TYR A 991 7.32 -9.16 1.00
CA TYR A 991 6.29 -10.10 0.55
C TYR A 991 6.13 -9.98 -0.98
N PRO A 992 5.43 -10.90 -1.66
CA PRO A 992 5.31 -10.88 -3.14
C PRO A 992 4.67 -9.61 -3.71
N ASP A 993 3.73 -9.00 -2.98
CA ASP A 993 2.94 -7.86 -3.43
C ASP A 993 3.32 -6.53 -2.75
N TRP A 994 3.94 -6.60 -1.57
CA TRP A 994 4.27 -5.43 -0.74
C TRP A 994 5.54 -5.66 0.10
N SER A 995 6.18 -4.58 0.56
CA SER A 995 7.18 -4.64 1.63
C SER A 995 6.74 -3.86 2.87
N ILE A 996 7.37 -4.17 4.00
CA ILE A 996 7.21 -3.46 5.27
C ILE A 996 8.61 -3.07 5.75
N THR A 997 8.89 -1.77 5.78
CA THR A 997 10.18 -1.20 6.22
C THR A 997 10.01 -0.53 7.58
N GLU A 998 10.95 -0.71 8.49
CA GLU A 998 10.97 0.00 9.77
C GLU A 998 12.03 1.11 9.71
N PHE A 999 11.61 2.36 9.91
CA PHE A 999 12.52 3.50 9.95
C PHE A 999 12.67 4.04 11.38
N MET A 1000 13.90 4.39 11.76
CA MET A 1000 14.18 5.24 12.91
C MET A 1000 14.18 6.71 12.47
N LEU A 1001 13.33 7.52 13.07
CA LEU A 1001 13.34 8.99 12.93
C LEU A 1001 14.03 9.59 14.16
N CYS A 1002 15.00 10.47 13.94
CA CYS A 1002 15.69 11.23 14.98
C CYS A 1002 15.58 12.73 14.71
N ARG A 1003 15.16 13.52 15.69
CA ARG A 1003 15.15 15.00 15.64
C ARG A 1003 15.70 15.53 16.96
N GLY A 1004 16.95 15.99 16.93
CA GLY A 1004 17.76 16.13 18.16
C GLY A 1004 17.89 14.79 18.90
N ASP A 1005 17.80 14.82 20.23
CA ASP A 1005 17.89 13.61 21.07
C ASP A 1005 16.64 12.71 20.99
N VAL A 1006 15.53 13.20 20.46
CA VAL A 1006 14.27 12.44 20.40
C VAL A 1006 14.31 11.45 19.25
N LYS A 1007 14.09 10.17 19.55
CA LYS A 1007 14.03 9.07 18.58
C LYS A 1007 12.64 8.42 18.55
N ARG A 1008 12.19 7.99 17.36
CA ARG A 1008 10.90 7.34 17.14
C ARG A 1008 11.01 6.29 16.04
N VAL A 1009 10.50 5.09 16.27
CA VAL A 1009 10.30 4.10 15.19
C VAL A 1009 8.94 4.35 14.52
N ILE A 1010 8.90 4.20 13.20
CA ILE A 1010 7.71 4.21 12.33
C ILE A 1010 7.76 3.01 11.37
N GLN A 1011 6.60 2.50 10.96
CA GLN A 1011 6.50 1.44 9.96
C GLN A 1011 6.00 1.98 8.61
N HIS A 1012 6.62 1.57 7.51
CA HIS A 1012 6.30 1.96 6.14
C HIS A 1012 5.84 0.74 5.34
N PHE A 1013 4.57 0.76 4.92
CA PHE A 1013 3.91 -0.32 4.20
C PHE A 1013 3.83 0.04 2.71
N HIS A 1014 4.66 -0.58 1.89
CA HIS A 1014 4.76 -0.26 0.46
C HIS A 1014 4.08 -1.33 -0.40
N PHE A 1015 2.87 -1.06 -0.89
CA PHE A 1015 2.21 -1.92 -1.87
C PHE A 1015 2.81 -1.67 -3.26
N THR A 1016 3.45 -2.69 -3.84
CA THR A 1016 4.25 -2.54 -5.07
C THR A 1016 3.53 -3.03 -6.34
N THR A 1017 2.59 -3.97 -6.25
CA THR A 1017 1.97 -4.62 -7.42
C THR A 1017 0.68 -3.96 -7.94
N TRP A 1018 0.25 -2.82 -7.37
CA TRP A 1018 -0.99 -2.14 -7.77
C TRP A 1018 -0.82 -1.36 -9.10
N PRO A 1019 -1.59 -1.67 -10.17
CA PRO A 1019 -1.48 -1.00 -11.46
C PRO A 1019 -2.06 0.43 -11.48
N ASP A 1020 -1.60 1.27 -12.41
CA ASP A 1020 -2.05 2.66 -12.59
C ASP A 1020 -3.50 2.76 -13.08
N PHE A 1021 -4.30 3.58 -12.40
CA PHE A 1021 -5.77 3.71 -12.49
C PHE A 1021 -6.61 2.43 -12.26
N GLY A 1022 -6.05 1.24 -12.46
CA GLY A 1022 -6.69 -0.06 -12.21
C GLY A 1022 -6.63 -0.54 -10.74
N VAL A 1023 -6.82 -1.85 -10.59
CA VAL A 1023 -6.98 -2.54 -9.30
C VAL A 1023 -6.11 -3.80 -9.20
N PRO A 1024 -5.77 -4.31 -8.01
CA PRO A 1024 -4.97 -5.53 -7.87
C PRO A 1024 -5.69 -6.77 -8.43
N SER A 1025 -4.94 -7.67 -9.07
CA SER A 1025 -5.45 -8.93 -9.61
C SER A 1025 -4.62 -10.11 -9.09
N PRO A 1026 -5.17 -10.98 -8.23
CA PRO A 1026 -6.56 -11.03 -7.77
C PRO A 1026 -6.91 -9.93 -6.73
N PRO A 1027 -8.17 -9.45 -6.66
CA PRO A 1027 -8.59 -8.42 -5.69
C PRO A 1027 -8.31 -8.79 -4.22
N GLN A 1028 -8.39 -10.08 -3.89
CA GLN A 1028 -8.10 -10.64 -2.56
C GLN A 1028 -6.72 -10.22 -2.00
N THR A 1029 -5.75 -9.89 -2.87
CA THR A 1029 -4.44 -9.35 -2.44
C THR A 1029 -4.57 -8.04 -1.66
N LEU A 1030 -5.54 -7.18 -1.98
CA LEU A 1030 -5.78 -5.94 -1.24
C LEU A 1030 -6.35 -6.21 0.16
N ALA A 1031 -7.29 -7.15 0.29
CA ALA A 1031 -7.84 -7.57 1.58
C ALA A 1031 -6.74 -8.18 2.49
N ARG A 1032 -5.87 -9.03 1.92
CA ARG A 1032 -4.70 -9.59 2.60
C ARG A 1032 -3.73 -8.50 3.10
N PHE A 1033 -3.46 -7.47 2.29
CA PHE A 1033 -2.63 -6.33 2.70
C PHE A 1033 -3.26 -5.51 3.84
N VAL A 1034 -4.57 -5.21 3.76
CA VAL A 1034 -5.28 -4.48 4.81
C VAL A 1034 -5.26 -5.25 6.14
N ARG A 1035 -5.43 -6.58 6.12
CA ARG A 1035 -5.25 -7.43 7.31
C ARG A 1035 -3.80 -7.36 7.83
N ALA A 1036 -2.80 -7.59 6.98
CA ALA A 1036 -1.38 -7.56 7.38
C ALA A 1036 -0.92 -6.19 7.92
N PHE A 1037 -1.57 -5.10 7.51
CA PHE A 1037 -1.43 -3.76 8.06
C PHE A 1037 -2.05 -3.66 9.47
N ARG A 1038 -3.33 -4.02 9.67
CA ARG A 1038 -4.00 -3.93 10.99
C ARG A 1038 -3.53 -4.96 12.03
N GLU A 1039 -2.90 -6.05 11.61
CA GLU A 1039 -2.15 -6.95 12.50
C GLU A 1039 -0.98 -6.25 13.22
N ARG A 1040 -0.39 -5.21 12.60
CA ARG A 1040 0.79 -4.50 13.09
C ARG A 1040 0.43 -3.12 13.66
N VAL A 1041 -0.46 -2.40 12.99
CA VAL A 1041 -0.85 -1.02 13.32
C VAL A 1041 -2.14 -1.00 14.12
N ARG A 1042 -2.00 -0.75 15.42
CA ARG A 1042 -3.11 -0.76 16.40
C ARG A 1042 -4.03 0.46 16.23
N PRO A 1043 -5.33 0.38 16.58
CA PRO A 1043 -6.27 1.50 16.42
C PRO A 1043 -5.93 2.80 17.18
N ASP A 1044 -5.07 2.73 18.22
CA ASP A 1044 -4.55 3.90 18.95
C ASP A 1044 -3.38 4.61 18.24
N GLN A 1045 -2.71 3.95 17.29
CA GLN A 1045 -1.52 4.45 16.58
C GLN A 1045 -1.87 5.39 15.41
N ARG A 1046 -2.66 6.42 15.71
CA ARG A 1046 -3.20 7.42 14.75
C ARG A 1046 -2.63 8.82 15.00
N PRO A 1047 -2.51 9.68 13.97
CA PRO A 1047 -2.92 9.46 12.58
C PRO A 1047 -1.94 8.57 11.79
N ILE A 1048 -2.46 7.86 10.79
CA ILE A 1048 -1.71 7.08 9.81
C ILE A 1048 -1.56 7.91 8.53
N VAL A 1049 -0.36 8.03 7.97
CA VAL A 1049 -0.16 8.71 6.68
C VAL A 1049 -0.44 7.73 5.54
N VAL A 1050 -1.23 8.13 4.54
CA VAL A 1050 -1.56 7.29 3.37
C VAL A 1050 -1.35 8.10 2.09
N HIS A 1051 -0.69 7.52 1.09
CA HIS A 1051 -0.54 8.16 -0.21
C HIS A 1051 -0.50 7.17 -1.38
N CYS A 1052 -0.76 7.70 -2.57
CA CYS A 1052 -0.40 7.09 -3.84
C CYS A 1052 0.32 8.16 -4.67
N SER A 1053 -0.01 8.33 -5.95
CA SER A 1053 0.48 9.48 -6.72
C SER A 1053 -0.31 10.76 -6.42
N ALA A 1054 -1.64 10.75 -6.60
CA ALA A 1054 -2.50 11.89 -6.30
C ALA A 1054 -3.07 11.90 -4.86
N GLY A 1055 -2.98 10.77 -4.15
CA GLY A 1055 -3.57 10.62 -2.81
C GLY A 1055 -5.10 10.62 -2.82
N VAL A 1056 -5.74 10.01 -3.83
CA VAL A 1056 -7.22 10.00 -3.95
C VAL A 1056 -7.77 8.62 -4.32
N GLY A 1057 -7.34 8.04 -5.45
CA GLY A 1057 -7.87 6.77 -5.96
C GLY A 1057 -7.54 5.55 -5.09
N ARG A 1058 -6.33 5.00 -5.25
CA ARG A 1058 -5.85 3.86 -4.44
C ARG A 1058 -5.93 4.13 -2.94
N SER A 1059 -5.59 5.35 -2.50
CA SER A 1059 -5.66 5.77 -1.09
C SER A 1059 -7.09 5.73 -0.54
N GLY A 1060 -8.08 6.24 -1.26
CA GLY A 1060 -9.49 6.08 -0.89
C GLY A 1060 -9.92 4.61 -0.92
N THR A 1061 -9.50 3.84 -1.92
CA THR A 1061 -9.84 2.41 -2.04
C THR A 1061 -9.36 1.60 -0.83
N PHE A 1062 -8.12 1.84 -0.39
CA PHE A 1062 -7.54 1.25 0.81
C PHE A 1062 -8.28 1.67 2.09
N ILE A 1063 -8.55 2.97 2.29
CA ILE A 1063 -9.22 3.49 3.50
C ILE A 1063 -10.69 3.01 3.57
N THR A 1064 -11.40 2.96 2.45
CA THR A 1064 -12.76 2.39 2.41
C THR A 1064 -12.74 0.93 2.83
N LEU A 1065 -11.84 0.11 2.27
CA LEU A 1065 -11.77 -1.32 2.63
C LEU A 1065 -11.34 -1.53 4.09
N ASP A 1066 -10.33 -0.79 4.57
CA ASP A 1066 -9.91 -0.81 5.98
C ASP A 1066 -11.06 -0.48 6.94
N ARG A 1067 -11.86 0.54 6.62
CA ARG A 1067 -13.02 0.96 7.42
C ARG A 1067 -14.15 -0.08 7.37
N ILE A 1068 -14.37 -0.72 6.22
CA ILE A 1068 -15.35 -1.81 6.03
C ILE A 1068 -14.95 -3.04 6.84
N LEU A 1069 -13.70 -3.50 6.75
CA LEU A 1069 -13.24 -4.73 7.39
C LEU A 1069 -13.21 -4.64 8.92
N GLN A 1070 -13.20 -3.42 9.48
CA GLN A 1070 -13.48 -3.16 10.89
C GLN A 1070 -15.00 -3.10 11.18
N GLN A 1071 -15.78 -2.42 10.34
CA GLN A 1071 -17.23 -2.27 10.53
C GLN A 1071 -17.98 -3.61 10.59
N ILE A 1072 -17.64 -4.57 9.72
CA ILE A 1072 -18.28 -5.91 9.71
C ILE A 1072 -17.97 -6.77 10.95
N GLN A 1073 -17.04 -6.35 11.81
CA GLN A 1073 -16.76 -7.02 13.10
C GLN A 1073 -17.65 -6.51 14.24
N VAL A 1074 -18.29 -5.34 14.06
CA VAL A 1074 -19.06 -4.64 15.10
C VAL A 1074 -20.51 -4.32 14.69
N SER A 1075 -20.88 -4.55 13.43
CA SER A 1075 -22.18 -4.18 12.86
C SER A 1075 -22.68 -5.21 11.85
N ASP A 1076 -23.99 -5.39 11.76
CA ASP A 1076 -24.64 -6.27 10.79
C ASP A 1076 -24.87 -5.61 9.42
N TYR A 1077 -24.41 -4.38 9.21
CA TYR A 1077 -24.51 -3.66 7.94
C TYR A 1077 -23.20 -2.94 7.55
N VAL A 1078 -23.06 -2.70 6.25
CA VAL A 1078 -21.98 -1.91 5.63
C VAL A 1078 -22.58 -0.81 4.75
N ASP A 1079 -21.96 0.37 4.70
CA ASP A 1079 -22.43 1.49 3.86
C ASP A 1079 -21.25 2.03 3.03
N ILE A 1080 -21.01 1.40 1.88
CA ILE A 1080 -19.83 1.66 1.05
C ILE A 1080 -19.97 3.04 0.37
N PHE A 1081 -21.17 3.36 -0.10
CA PHE A 1081 -21.52 4.67 -0.65
C PHE A 1081 -21.30 5.79 0.37
N GLY A 1082 -21.87 5.68 1.57
CA GLY A 1082 -21.76 6.69 2.63
C GLY A 1082 -20.33 6.91 3.10
N ILE A 1083 -19.51 5.84 3.18
CA ILE A 1083 -18.07 5.98 3.48
C ILE A 1083 -17.35 6.81 2.41
N VAL A 1084 -17.57 6.52 1.12
CA VAL A 1084 -16.92 7.26 0.02
C VAL A 1084 -17.47 8.69 -0.07
N TRP A 1085 -18.76 8.91 0.15
CA TRP A 1085 -19.40 10.23 0.21
C TRP A 1085 -18.75 11.11 1.28
N VAL A 1086 -18.59 10.59 2.50
CA VAL A 1086 -17.95 11.31 3.63
C VAL A 1086 -16.49 11.60 3.31
N MET A 1087 -15.72 10.65 2.78
CA MET A 1087 -14.33 10.91 2.39
C MET A 1087 -14.21 11.97 1.29
N ARG A 1088 -15.13 12.00 0.30
CA ARG A 1088 -15.14 13.01 -0.76
C ARG A 1088 -15.47 14.42 -0.28
N LYS A 1089 -16.08 14.58 0.91
CA LYS A 1089 -16.23 15.89 1.57
C LYS A 1089 -14.95 16.38 2.27
N GLU A 1090 -14.08 15.48 2.70
CA GLU A 1090 -12.83 15.79 3.43
C GLU A 1090 -11.61 15.90 2.49
N ARG A 1091 -11.58 15.16 1.37
CA ARG A 1091 -10.60 15.31 0.27
C ARG A 1091 -11.24 14.97 -1.07
N VAL A 1092 -10.94 15.76 -2.10
CA VAL A 1092 -11.52 15.60 -3.45
C VAL A 1092 -11.22 14.23 -4.06
N TRP A 1093 -12.11 13.71 -4.90
CA TRP A 1093 -11.92 12.51 -5.76
C TRP A 1093 -11.54 11.18 -5.04
N MET A 1094 -11.73 11.07 -3.72
CA MET A 1094 -11.47 9.82 -2.97
C MET A 1094 -12.24 8.63 -3.57
N VAL A 1095 -11.53 7.53 -3.83
CA VAL A 1095 -11.91 6.43 -4.76
C VAL A 1095 -12.19 6.99 -6.16
N GLN A 1096 -11.22 6.90 -7.08
CA GLN A 1096 -11.20 7.78 -8.26
C GLN A 1096 -11.90 7.19 -9.49
N THR A 1097 -11.89 5.87 -9.65
CA THR A 1097 -12.48 5.17 -10.79
C THR A 1097 -13.57 4.19 -10.36
N GLU A 1098 -14.46 3.86 -11.29
CA GLU A 1098 -15.55 2.90 -11.04
C GLU A 1098 -15.00 1.50 -10.74
N GLN A 1099 -13.93 1.06 -11.44
CA GLN A 1099 -13.30 -0.23 -11.15
C GLN A 1099 -12.74 -0.29 -9.71
N GLN A 1100 -12.27 0.84 -9.16
CA GLN A 1100 -11.87 0.94 -7.75
C GLN A 1100 -13.08 0.80 -6.81
N TYR A 1101 -14.25 1.35 -7.16
CA TYR A 1101 -15.48 1.19 -6.39
C TYR A 1101 -15.98 -0.27 -6.40
N ILE A 1102 -16.00 -0.92 -7.57
CA ILE A 1102 -16.36 -2.32 -7.74
C ILE A 1102 -15.38 -3.25 -6.99
N CYS A 1103 -14.07 -2.95 -7.04
CA CYS A 1103 -13.04 -3.74 -6.36
C CYS A 1103 -13.21 -3.77 -4.82
N ILE A 1104 -13.68 -2.67 -4.20
CA ILE A 1104 -13.99 -2.66 -2.77
C ILE A 1104 -15.09 -3.69 -2.45
N HIS A 1105 -16.13 -3.76 -3.28
CA HIS A 1105 -17.21 -4.73 -3.13
C HIS A 1105 -16.73 -6.17 -3.36
N GLN A 1106 -15.88 -6.40 -4.37
CA GLN A 1106 -15.25 -7.71 -4.63
C GLN A 1106 -14.36 -8.17 -3.47
N CYS A 1107 -13.59 -7.26 -2.87
CA CYS A 1107 -12.76 -7.55 -1.70
C CYS A 1107 -13.61 -7.94 -0.48
N LEU A 1108 -14.72 -7.23 -0.23
CA LEU A 1108 -15.65 -7.59 0.85
C LEU A 1108 -16.32 -8.94 0.58
N LEU A 1109 -16.80 -9.20 -0.64
CA LEU A 1109 -17.41 -10.48 -0.99
C LEU A 1109 -16.45 -11.65 -0.74
N ALA A 1110 -15.22 -11.57 -1.25
CA ALA A 1110 -14.23 -12.63 -1.08
C ALA A 1110 -13.80 -12.83 0.40
N VAL A 1111 -13.89 -11.80 1.23
CA VAL A 1111 -13.71 -11.90 2.69
C VAL A 1111 -14.88 -12.62 3.35
N LEU A 1112 -16.12 -12.30 2.98
CA LEU A 1112 -17.33 -12.97 3.50
C LEU A 1112 -17.42 -14.43 3.04
N GLU A 1113 -16.91 -14.75 1.86
CA GLU A 1113 -16.77 -16.11 1.33
C GLU A 1113 -15.52 -16.86 1.84
N GLY A 1114 -14.67 -16.22 2.67
CA GLY A 1114 -13.47 -16.83 3.28
C GLY A 1114 -12.30 -17.11 2.32
N GLN A 1115 -12.41 -16.70 1.05
CA GLN A 1115 -11.44 -16.99 -0.01
C GLN A 1115 -10.10 -16.28 0.18
N ASP A 1116 -10.04 -15.22 0.98
CA ASP A 1116 -8.83 -14.42 1.19
C ASP A 1116 -7.74 -15.13 2.03
N THR A 1117 -8.08 -16.29 2.61
CA THR A 1117 -7.16 -17.19 3.32
C THR A 1117 -6.45 -18.20 2.40
N LEU A 1118 -6.87 -18.34 1.13
CA LEU A 1118 -6.31 -19.30 0.19
C LEU A 1118 -5.00 -18.79 -0.42
N THR A 1119 -3.90 -19.49 -0.15
CA THR A 1119 -2.62 -19.25 -0.84
C THR A 1119 -2.70 -19.75 -2.28
N GLY A 1120 -2.96 -18.83 -3.21
CA GLY A 1120 -2.89 -19.12 -4.65
C GLY A 1120 -1.48 -19.54 -5.12
N PRO A 1121 -1.36 -20.20 -6.28
CA PRO A 1121 -0.07 -20.61 -6.82
C PRO A 1121 0.80 -19.39 -7.17
N PRO A 1122 2.14 -19.52 -7.16
CA PRO A 1122 3.03 -18.46 -7.62
C PRO A 1122 2.73 -18.13 -9.09
N ARG A 1123 2.45 -16.85 -9.37
CA ARG A 1123 2.32 -16.34 -10.73
C ARG A 1123 3.70 -15.97 -11.27
N GLU A 1124 3.95 -16.31 -12.52
CA GLU A 1124 5.10 -15.81 -13.27
C GLU A 1124 4.97 -14.29 -13.48
N ILE A 1125 6.12 -13.60 -13.55
CA ILE A 1125 6.16 -12.18 -13.88
C ILE A 1125 5.96 -12.05 -15.40
N HIS A 1126 4.70 -11.97 -15.83
CA HIS A 1126 4.39 -11.68 -17.23
C HIS A 1126 4.56 -10.18 -17.53
N ASP A 1127 5.35 -9.87 -18.56
CA ASP A 1127 5.27 -8.58 -19.23
C ASP A 1127 3.85 -8.41 -19.79
N ASN A 1128 3.11 -7.45 -19.24
CA ASN A 1128 1.70 -7.29 -19.52
C ASN A 1128 1.51 -6.66 -20.91
N GLN A 1129 1.22 -7.50 -21.91
CA GLN A 1129 0.82 -7.04 -23.24
C GLN A 1129 -0.45 -6.18 -23.14
N GLY A 1130 -0.54 -5.17 -23.99
CA GLY A 1130 -1.52 -4.08 -23.83
C GLY A 1130 -2.96 -4.49 -24.09
N PHE A 1131 -3.87 -3.77 -23.43
CA PHE A 1131 -5.14 -3.38 -24.04
C PHE A 1131 -5.06 -1.89 -24.34
N GLU A 1132 -5.31 -1.54 -25.61
CA GLU A 1132 -5.53 -0.16 -26.05
C GLU A 1132 -7.03 0.12 -25.90
N ASP A 1133 -7.40 1.12 -25.11
CA ASP A 1133 -8.69 1.81 -25.20
C ASP A 1133 -8.40 3.31 -25.17
N ASP A 1134 -8.69 3.96 -26.30
CA ASP A 1134 -8.16 5.28 -26.64
C ASP A 1134 -9.21 6.38 -26.38
N GLU A 1135 -9.51 6.65 -25.11
CA GLU A 1135 -10.25 7.85 -24.69
C GLU A 1135 -9.32 8.89 -24.04
N GLY A 1136 -8.72 9.71 -24.89
CA GLY A 1136 -7.98 10.89 -24.46
C GLY A 1136 -8.89 11.95 -23.85
N ILE A 1137 -8.72 12.23 -22.56
CA ILE A 1137 -9.33 13.40 -21.91
C ILE A 1137 -8.67 14.67 -22.45
N ALA A 1138 -9.24 15.18 -23.55
CA ALA A 1138 -8.84 16.43 -24.16
C ALA A 1138 -9.21 17.64 -23.29
N GLU A 1139 -8.53 18.76 -23.53
CA GLU A 1139 -8.91 20.05 -22.95
C GLU A 1139 -10.34 20.42 -23.36
N SER A 1140 -11.18 20.75 -22.37
CA SER A 1140 -12.38 21.54 -22.61
C SER A 1140 -12.60 22.50 -21.44
N GLY A 1141 -12.61 23.80 -21.74
CA GLY A 1141 -12.88 24.85 -20.77
C GLY A 1141 -14.27 25.43 -20.96
N MET A 1142 -15.08 25.40 -19.90
CA MET A 1142 -16.17 26.34 -19.61
C MET A 1142 -16.24 26.55 -18.09
#